data_AF-A0A450WV68-F1
#
_entry.id   AF-A0A450WV68-F1
#
_cell.length_a   1.000
_cell.length_b   1.000
_cell.length_c   1.000
_cell.angle_alpha   90.00
_cell.angle_beta   90.00
_cell.angle_gamma   90.00
#
_symmetry.space_group_name_H-M   'P 1'
#
loop_
_entity.id
_entity.type
_entity.pdbx_description
1 polymer ?
#
loop_
_entity_poly.entity_id
_entity_poly.type
_entity_poly.pdbx_seq_one_letter_code
_entity_poly.pdbx_strand_id
1 'polypeptide(L)'
;MKTHSDADLVTIPLRPQTVAGKVPSKDDAVSLLRGFYLGDSEISQTEESVHGQYLPAFLSPYRDESTLRHDYPLFVASPSDAPSSISGTRASLPGHDEKGNSGQLGIFPLPGLFKNLMADFPAETNQRRLLQENLIRLEKHVIGIIDQGTGMPQDANAVLSRAASRLLDSLRLGEKQHEQLEAGLEQLAKRMPAGHFLSFNQHIPLHILAHMAKLRFLSQYQKTLDEVKRLATGLAALLEIEQNKSIEAIEPKMVLGSIGPSGNRFMDPLALSNLMDHSQGSRNMPPERVQRVRETLQILEDERITDVGSSRLTLVRGITTDEAWGLSGALLPPDLSAEWELQQSPDPFATALAIFDEQASALVRLVRAMRIASLELDDTYDPKIHDPWFEDFDWLALSEEESKLAPIVVLVGSAANVARNGLSGLSRLLRSDRPIQVLLEVNPITDPGIDPGTEPEIESDHIVSNHSRMEMGYLGMSYRQATITQSSATRPLHLLESFAMALQRERPALHILGLGYSAPENSQRPLSPWLMESAAVESRAHPLFHYDPEIGGKWQVPLSLDHNPAPASDWPAYPLQYRTEDGTVTEVEMTFGFIDYALLHPRWWRHFHPVPDTLDAKEIMHLDDYLALEPEQIKNRLPFLWAVYDDQGRGTRLRRLIVSRALILACFDRREFWRTLQALAGVHNRHVEIAVARATTEARDKAERQQVTLIAEHRAELARVRQEAGADTLRRLTETLLTMDLVSTPIASADSDTIPPSSTIDEALPDGQDRRTQEIDIAVESVSVSVSVSDPEPTAEPWIDTPLCTTCNECTDLNPKLFVYNEDKQAEIGDLTAGTHDDLVKAAEICPAQCIHPGIPT
;
A
#
# COMPACT_ATOMS: atom_id res chain seq x y z
N MET A 1 9.38 -8.45 2.53
CA MET A 1 8.65 -9.70 2.17
C MET A 1 7.87 -10.19 3.39
N LYS A 2 6.70 -10.85 3.24
CA LYS A 2 5.91 -11.36 4.39
C LYS A 2 6.42 -12.71 4.89
N THR A 3 7.32 -12.67 5.87
CA THR A 3 7.91 -13.83 6.55
C THR A 3 6.98 -14.43 7.60
N HIS A 4 6.09 -15.34 7.17
CA HIS A 4 5.31 -16.19 8.08
C HIS A 4 5.54 -17.68 7.75
N SER A 5 6.74 -18.14 8.10
CA SER A 5 7.13 -19.55 8.08
C SER A 5 8.22 -19.76 9.13
N ASP A 6 7.86 -20.25 10.33
CA ASP A 6 8.81 -20.69 11.37
C ASP A 6 9.46 -22.05 11.02
N ALA A 7 9.68 -22.29 9.73
CA ALA A 7 10.23 -23.52 9.17
C ALA A 7 11.34 -23.18 8.17
N ASP A 8 12.46 -23.88 8.32
CA ASP A 8 13.63 -23.90 7.44
C ASP A 8 14.48 -22.61 7.37
N LEU A 9 14.93 -22.14 8.55
CA LEU A 9 16.05 -21.20 8.70
C LEU A 9 17.38 -21.83 8.20
N VAL A 10 17.71 -21.62 6.93
CA VAL A 10 18.91 -22.19 6.27
C VAL A 10 20.20 -21.57 6.82
N THR A 11 20.91 -22.31 7.67
CA THR A 11 22.16 -21.84 8.30
C THR A 11 23.35 -21.87 7.34
N ILE A 12 23.87 -20.71 6.94
CA ILE A 12 24.96 -20.60 5.95
C ILE A 12 26.35 -20.64 6.62
N PRO A 13 27.31 -21.46 6.11
CA PRO A 13 28.70 -21.52 6.61
C PRO A 13 29.62 -20.43 6.02
N LEU A 14 30.66 -20.05 6.77
CA LEU A 14 31.46 -18.83 6.56
C LEU A 14 32.76 -19.01 5.72
N ARG A 15 33.08 -20.18 5.15
CA ARG A 15 34.40 -20.41 4.51
C ARG A 15 34.43 -21.32 3.27
N PRO A 16 35.15 -20.92 2.21
CA PRO A 16 35.98 -21.80 1.38
C PRO A 16 37.36 -22.04 2.02
N GLN A 17 38.08 -23.07 1.57
CA GLN A 17 39.55 -23.10 1.66
C GLN A 17 40.14 -22.52 0.38
N THR A 18 41.27 -21.83 0.48
CA THR A 18 41.96 -21.18 -0.65
C THR A 18 42.34 -22.17 -1.76
N VAL A 19 42.03 -21.85 -3.00
CA VAL A 19 42.79 -22.34 -4.16
C VAL A 19 44.19 -21.72 -4.11
N ALA A 20 45.21 -22.42 -4.62
CA ALA A 20 46.62 -22.07 -4.44
C ALA A 20 47.10 -20.88 -5.31
N GLY A 21 46.56 -19.68 -5.04
CA GLY A 21 47.06 -18.41 -5.56
C GLY A 21 48.11 -17.75 -4.65
N LYS A 22 48.84 -16.76 -5.17
CA LYS A 22 49.70 -15.90 -4.34
C LYS A 22 48.82 -14.94 -3.54
N VAL A 23 48.80 -15.10 -2.21
CA VAL A 23 48.20 -14.10 -1.32
C VAL A 23 49.04 -12.80 -1.41
N PRO A 24 48.44 -11.65 -1.80
CA PRO A 24 49.15 -10.35 -1.79
C PRO A 24 49.49 -9.92 -0.36
N SER A 25 50.44 -8.99 -0.19
CA SER A 25 50.66 -8.43 1.16
C SER A 25 49.44 -7.59 1.58
N LYS A 26 49.27 -7.36 2.89
CA LYS A 26 48.12 -6.61 3.39
C LYS A 26 48.05 -5.20 2.79
N ASP A 27 49.19 -4.52 2.68
CA ASP A 27 49.26 -3.17 2.13
C ASP A 27 48.96 -3.15 0.62
N ASP A 28 49.42 -4.16 -0.13
CA ASP A 28 49.07 -4.33 -1.56
C ASP A 28 47.55 -4.54 -1.73
N ALA A 29 46.94 -5.37 -0.88
CA ALA A 29 45.51 -5.66 -0.91
C ALA A 29 44.67 -4.41 -0.57
N VAL A 30 45.06 -3.63 0.45
CA VAL A 30 44.40 -2.36 0.79
C VAL A 30 44.57 -1.33 -0.35
N SER A 31 45.73 -1.29 -1.01
CA SER A 31 45.96 -0.40 -2.15
C SER A 31 45.07 -0.78 -3.35
N LEU A 32 44.99 -2.07 -3.69
CA LEU A 32 44.13 -2.62 -4.74
C LEU A 32 42.65 -2.32 -4.47
N LEU A 33 42.15 -2.62 -3.27
CA LEU A 33 40.74 -2.36 -2.94
C LEU A 33 40.41 -0.86 -2.89
N ARG A 34 41.38 0.02 -2.63
CA ARG A 34 41.22 1.48 -2.73
C ARG A 34 41.21 1.97 -4.18
N GLY A 35 42.04 1.42 -5.06
CA GLY A 35 41.99 1.70 -6.50
C GLY A 35 40.63 1.28 -7.09
N PHE A 36 40.20 0.06 -6.79
CA PHE A 36 38.88 -0.46 -7.16
C PHE A 36 37.74 0.41 -6.62
N TYR A 37 37.81 0.84 -5.36
CA TYR A 37 36.81 1.76 -4.79
C TYR A 37 36.73 3.08 -5.56
N LEU A 38 37.87 3.63 -6.00
CA LEU A 38 37.95 4.91 -6.71
C LEU A 38 37.64 4.83 -8.22
N GLY A 39 37.72 3.63 -8.83
CA GLY A 39 37.36 3.40 -10.23
C GLY A 39 38.47 2.85 -11.13
N ASP A 40 39.53 2.24 -10.60
CA ASP A 40 40.60 1.64 -11.41
C ASP A 40 40.11 0.37 -12.14
N SER A 41 39.72 0.54 -13.41
CA SER A 41 39.01 -0.45 -14.23
C SER A 41 39.81 -1.71 -14.59
N GLU A 42 41.15 -1.67 -14.50
CA GLU A 42 42.02 -2.84 -14.71
C GLU A 42 41.77 -3.96 -13.67
N ILE A 43 41.28 -3.62 -12.47
CA ILE A 43 41.08 -4.56 -11.37
C ILE A 43 39.81 -5.41 -11.57
N SER A 44 38.76 -4.83 -12.16
CA SER A 44 37.46 -5.49 -12.39
C SER A 44 37.49 -6.63 -13.42
N GLN A 45 38.62 -6.89 -14.08
CA GLN A 45 38.78 -7.92 -15.11
C GLN A 45 39.55 -9.17 -14.64
N THR A 46 39.78 -9.31 -13.33
CA THR A 46 40.51 -10.46 -12.75
C THR A 46 39.68 -11.75 -12.65
N GLU A 47 40.36 -12.90 -12.52
CA GLU A 47 39.74 -14.24 -12.40
C GLU A 47 38.84 -14.42 -11.16
N GLU A 48 38.88 -13.51 -10.18
CA GLU A 48 38.03 -13.51 -8.99
C GLU A 48 36.78 -12.59 -9.11
N SER A 49 36.52 -12.03 -10.29
CA SER A 49 35.41 -11.10 -10.54
C SER A 49 34.03 -11.70 -10.21
N VAL A 50 33.10 -10.82 -9.79
CA VAL A 50 31.75 -11.23 -9.38
C VAL A 50 30.92 -11.59 -10.61
N HIS A 51 30.20 -12.71 -10.54
CA HIS A 51 29.32 -13.24 -11.59
C HIS A 51 28.03 -13.80 -10.96
N GLY A 52 27.04 -14.22 -11.77
CA GLY A 52 25.72 -14.70 -11.33
C GLY A 52 25.65 -15.96 -10.45
N GLN A 53 26.77 -16.43 -9.91
CA GLN A 53 26.82 -17.42 -8.82
C GLN A 53 26.63 -16.77 -7.44
N TYR A 54 26.92 -15.47 -7.32
CA TYR A 54 26.69 -14.67 -6.11
C TYR A 54 25.21 -14.22 -6.02
N LEU A 55 24.68 -14.21 -4.79
CA LEU A 55 23.40 -13.58 -4.44
C LEU A 55 23.55 -12.73 -3.15
N PRO A 56 22.66 -11.77 -2.89
CA PRO A 56 22.47 -11.18 -1.55
C PRO A 56 22.20 -12.26 -0.51
N ALA A 57 22.71 -12.08 0.71
CA ALA A 57 22.60 -13.12 1.75
C ALA A 57 21.14 -13.50 2.07
N PHE A 58 20.26 -12.51 2.17
CA PHE A 58 18.81 -12.67 2.37
C PHE A 58 18.11 -13.53 1.30
N LEU A 59 18.65 -13.60 0.09
CA LEU A 59 18.03 -14.27 -1.05
C LEU A 59 18.53 -15.71 -1.27
N SER A 60 19.48 -16.19 -0.44
CA SER A 60 19.94 -17.57 -0.52
C SER A 60 18.87 -18.65 -0.26
N PRO A 61 17.88 -18.49 0.64
CA PRO A 61 16.81 -19.48 0.82
C PRO A 61 15.91 -19.58 -0.41
N TYR A 62 15.67 -18.46 -1.09
CA TYR A 62 14.74 -18.34 -2.21
C TYR A 62 15.33 -18.78 -3.57
N ARG A 63 16.46 -19.51 -3.56
CA ARG A 63 16.97 -20.24 -4.74
C ARG A 63 16.07 -21.42 -5.14
N ASP A 64 15.30 -21.98 -4.21
CA ASP A 64 14.31 -23.03 -4.48
C ASP A 64 12.89 -22.42 -4.47
N GLU A 65 12.34 -22.20 -5.66
CA GLU A 65 11.02 -21.62 -5.87
C GLU A 65 9.88 -22.46 -5.24
N SER A 66 10.09 -23.75 -4.96
CA SER A 66 9.05 -24.63 -4.37
C SER A 66 8.74 -24.32 -2.90
N THR A 67 9.60 -23.52 -2.26
CA THR A 67 9.43 -22.96 -0.90
C THR A 67 8.62 -21.67 -0.89
N LEU A 68 8.58 -20.94 -2.01
CA LEU A 68 7.99 -19.61 -2.10
C LEU A 68 6.46 -19.68 -2.02
N ARG A 69 5.88 -18.77 -1.23
CA ARG A 69 4.45 -18.42 -1.34
C ARG A 69 4.31 -16.96 -1.72
N HIS A 70 3.48 -16.70 -2.72
CA HIS A 70 3.11 -15.38 -3.18
C HIS A 70 1.62 -15.34 -3.53
N ASP A 71 1.07 -14.14 -3.69
CA ASP A 71 -0.36 -13.89 -3.96
C ASP A 71 -0.88 -14.54 -5.26
N TYR A 72 0.02 -14.91 -6.18
CA TYR A 72 -0.30 -15.56 -7.45
C TYR A 72 -0.50 -17.09 -7.30
N PRO A 73 -1.38 -17.69 -8.10
CA PRO A 73 -2.22 -17.07 -9.14
C PRO A 73 -3.38 -16.25 -8.56
N LEU A 74 -3.78 -15.19 -9.27
CA LEU A 74 -4.98 -14.42 -8.91
C LEU A 74 -6.22 -15.09 -9.51
N PHE A 75 -7.28 -15.23 -8.72
CA PHE A 75 -8.61 -15.55 -9.22
C PHE A 75 -9.35 -14.26 -9.60
N VAL A 76 -9.96 -14.26 -10.79
CA VAL A 76 -10.79 -13.17 -11.30
C VAL A 76 -12.19 -13.71 -11.57
N ALA A 77 -13.17 -13.23 -10.81
CA ALA A 77 -14.58 -13.61 -10.97
C ALA A 77 -15.17 -13.05 -12.29
N SER A 78 -16.16 -13.75 -12.85
CA SER A 78 -16.94 -13.26 -13.99
C SER A 78 -17.65 -11.95 -13.63
N PRO A 79 -17.66 -10.93 -14.50
CA PRO A 79 -18.46 -9.72 -14.29
C PRO A 79 -19.98 -9.94 -14.12
N SER A 80 -20.49 -11.13 -14.48
CA SER A 80 -21.88 -11.55 -14.21
C SER A 80 -22.16 -11.95 -12.75
N ASP A 81 -21.11 -12.40 -12.05
CA ASP A 81 -21.18 -13.05 -10.74
C ASP A 81 -20.52 -12.18 -9.65
N ALA A 82 -19.79 -11.14 -10.06
CA ALA A 82 -19.26 -10.10 -9.18
C ALA A 82 -20.39 -9.37 -8.42
N PRO A 83 -20.11 -8.81 -7.22
CA PRO A 83 -21.14 -8.34 -6.31
C PRO A 83 -21.64 -6.95 -6.71
N SER A 84 -22.59 -6.90 -7.64
CA SER A 84 -23.39 -5.70 -7.88
C SER A 84 -24.14 -5.32 -6.60
N SER A 85 -24.04 -4.06 -6.18
CA SER A 85 -24.49 -3.54 -4.88
C SER A 85 -26.02 -3.47 -4.69
N ILE A 86 -26.79 -4.20 -5.51
CA ILE A 86 -28.22 -3.96 -5.77
C ILE A 86 -29.08 -5.21 -5.48
N SER A 87 -28.49 -6.35 -5.03
CA SER A 87 -29.26 -7.58 -4.73
C SER A 87 -28.82 -8.30 -3.45
N GLY A 88 -29.48 -7.97 -2.33
CA GLY A 88 -29.26 -8.57 -1.01
C GLY A 88 -29.76 -10.02 -0.82
N THR A 89 -29.81 -10.82 -1.89
CA THR A 89 -30.29 -12.22 -1.86
C THR A 89 -29.44 -13.19 -2.71
N ARG A 90 -28.22 -12.79 -3.10
CA ARG A 90 -27.18 -13.71 -3.60
C ARG A 90 -26.04 -13.81 -2.59
N ALA A 91 -25.38 -14.98 -2.54
CA ALA A 91 -24.40 -15.28 -1.50
C ALA A 91 -23.22 -14.29 -1.54
N SER A 92 -22.95 -13.65 -0.40
CA SER A 92 -21.85 -12.71 -0.25
C SER A 92 -20.52 -13.35 -0.61
N LEU A 93 -19.79 -12.78 -1.57
CA LEU A 93 -18.41 -13.17 -1.82
C LEU A 93 -17.57 -12.85 -0.57
N PRO A 94 -16.71 -13.76 -0.08
CA PRO A 94 -16.20 -13.67 1.27
C PRO A 94 -15.03 -12.67 1.37
N GLY A 95 -15.35 -11.46 1.80
CA GLY A 95 -14.44 -10.33 1.91
C GLY A 95 -14.87 -9.27 2.93
N HIS A 96 -15.22 -9.69 4.15
CA HIS A 96 -15.42 -8.78 5.30
C HIS A 96 -14.10 -8.52 6.05
N ASP A 97 -13.13 -7.91 5.36
CA ASP A 97 -12.07 -7.15 6.03
C ASP A 97 -12.52 -5.68 6.08
N GLU A 98 -12.71 -5.11 7.27
CA GLU A 98 -13.33 -3.78 7.48
C GLU A 98 -12.54 -2.57 6.93
N LYS A 99 -11.50 -2.83 6.12
CA LYS A 99 -10.63 -1.81 5.49
C LYS A 99 -10.31 -2.10 4.01
N GLY A 100 -10.84 -3.16 3.40
CA GLY A 100 -10.43 -3.61 2.05
C GLY A 100 -11.54 -3.64 1.00
N ASN A 101 -11.47 -2.76 -0.01
CA ASN A 101 -12.39 -2.74 -1.14
C ASN A 101 -12.23 -3.93 -2.13
N SER A 102 -11.21 -4.78 -1.94
CA SER A 102 -10.89 -5.92 -2.83
C SER A 102 -12.06 -6.87 -3.04
N GLY A 103 -12.85 -7.14 -1.99
CA GLY A 103 -14.04 -7.99 -2.07
C GLY A 103 -15.12 -7.49 -3.04
N GLN A 104 -15.17 -6.18 -3.31
CA GLN A 104 -16.11 -5.58 -4.29
C GLN A 104 -15.60 -5.69 -5.74
N LEU A 105 -14.27 -5.77 -5.93
CA LEU A 105 -13.63 -5.82 -7.25
C LEU A 105 -13.60 -7.23 -7.86
N GLY A 106 -13.93 -8.27 -7.10
CA GLY A 106 -14.01 -9.65 -7.60
C GLY A 106 -12.66 -10.28 -7.99
N ILE A 107 -11.54 -9.70 -7.54
CA ILE A 107 -10.18 -10.22 -7.75
C ILE A 107 -9.59 -10.62 -6.40
N PHE A 108 -9.11 -11.86 -6.31
CA PHE A 108 -8.65 -12.46 -5.05
C PHE A 108 -7.34 -13.23 -5.26
N PRO A 109 -6.37 -13.17 -4.33
CA PRO A 109 -5.21 -14.07 -4.34
C PRO A 109 -5.64 -15.51 -4.04
N LEU A 110 -5.04 -16.52 -4.68
CA LEU A 110 -5.32 -17.92 -4.37
C LEU A 110 -5.06 -18.28 -2.90
N PRO A 111 -3.92 -17.88 -2.27
CA PRO A 111 -3.70 -18.12 -0.84
C PRO A 111 -4.83 -17.54 0.02
N GLY A 112 -5.58 -18.41 0.68
CA GLY A 112 -6.71 -18.02 1.54
C GLY A 112 -8.07 -17.94 0.86
N LEU A 113 -8.17 -17.93 -0.48
CA LEU A 113 -9.45 -17.94 -1.21
C LEU A 113 -10.35 -19.11 -0.76
N PHE A 114 -9.80 -20.33 -0.72
CA PHE A 114 -10.55 -21.50 -0.24
C PHE A 114 -10.87 -21.40 1.25
N LYS A 115 -9.96 -20.88 2.08
CA LYS A 115 -10.19 -20.68 3.52
C LYS A 115 -11.39 -19.76 3.76
N ASN A 116 -11.52 -18.71 2.96
CA ASN A 116 -12.62 -17.76 3.02
C ASN A 116 -13.95 -18.40 2.57
N LEU A 117 -13.94 -19.18 1.48
CA LEU A 117 -15.11 -19.97 1.01
C LEU A 117 -15.52 -21.09 1.99
N MET A 118 -14.61 -21.51 2.89
CA MET A 118 -14.84 -22.52 3.92
C MET A 118 -15.52 -22.00 5.19
N ALA A 119 -15.77 -20.70 5.34
CA ALA A 119 -16.40 -20.12 6.54
C ALA A 119 -17.80 -20.72 6.79
N ASP A 120 -18.73 -20.50 5.85
CA ASP A 120 -20.13 -20.93 5.96
C ASP A 120 -20.38 -22.28 5.27
N PHE A 121 -19.54 -23.29 5.51
CA PHE A 121 -19.57 -24.56 4.76
C PHE A 121 -20.47 -25.64 5.42
N PRO A 122 -21.59 -26.06 4.76
CA PRO A 122 -22.60 -26.95 5.31
C PRO A 122 -22.35 -28.42 4.92
N ALA A 123 -21.22 -28.96 5.38
CA ALA A 123 -20.85 -30.37 5.18
C ALA A 123 -20.79 -31.11 6.53
N GLU A 124 -20.69 -32.45 6.51
CA GLU A 124 -20.41 -33.21 7.73
C GLU A 124 -19.10 -32.72 8.37
N THR A 125 -19.03 -32.72 9.70
CA THR A 125 -17.83 -32.27 10.45
C THR A 125 -16.55 -32.97 9.98
N ASN A 126 -16.64 -34.25 9.59
CA ASN A 126 -15.52 -35.02 9.05
C ASN A 126 -15.13 -34.61 7.62
N GLN A 127 -16.09 -34.33 6.74
CA GLN A 127 -15.84 -33.84 5.38
C GLN A 127 -15.17 -32.46 5.43
N ARG A 128 -15.74 -31.52 6.21
CA ARG A 128 -15.20 -30.17 6.40
C ARG A 128 -13.78 -30.21 6.96
N ARG A 129 -13.51 -31.08 7.95
CA ARG A 129 -12.18 -31.29 8.52
C ARG A 129 -11.18 -31.85 7.50
N LEU A 130 -11.52 -32.94 6.79
CA LEU A 130 -10.62 -33.55 5.80
C LEU A 130 -10.26 -32.58 4.67
N LEU A 131 -11.21 -31.75 4.24
CA LEU A 131 -10.97 -30.70 3.25
C LEU A 131 -10.04 -29.61 3.83
N GLN A 132 -10.32 -29.09 5.03
CA GLN A 132 -9.48 -28.11 5.73
C GLN A 132 -8.02 -28.58 5.90
N GLU A 133 -7.81 -29.84 6.29
CA GLU A 133 -6.47 -30.45 6.44
C GLU A 133 -5.69 -30.55 5.10
N ASN A 134 -6.37 -30.43 3.95
CA ASN A 134 -5.77 -30.57 2.62
C ASN A 134 -5.82 -29.31 1.73
N LEU A 135 -6.39 -28.18 2.19
CA LEU A 135 -6.49 -26.95 1.37
C LEU A 135 -5.13 -26.48 0.83
N ILE A 136 -4.08 -26.47 1.67
CA ILE A 136 -2.71 -26.08 1.26
C ILE A 136 -2.15 -27.02 0.15
N ARG A 137 -2.58 -28.28 0.12
CA ARG A 137 -2.19 -29.23 -0.95
C ARG A 137 -2.97 -28.96 -2.24
N LEU A 138 -4.26 -28.62 -2.13
CA LEU A 138 -5.07 -28.17 -3.26
C LEU A 138 -4.49 -26.89 -3.88
N GLU A 139 -4.13 -25.89 -3.06
CA GLU A 139 -3.42 -24.67 -3.49
C GLU A 139 -2.15 -25.01 -4.29
N LYS A 140 -1.27 -25.88 -3.75
CA LYS A 140 -0.05 -26.33 -4.47
C LYS A 140 -0.34 -27.06 -5.78
N HIS A 141 -1.42 -27.85 -5.86
CA HIS A 141 -1.81 -28.50 -7.13
C HIS A 141 -2.40 -27.52 -8.15
N VAL A 142 -3.12 -26.48 -7.72
CA VAL A 142 -3.62 -25.40 -8.59
C VAL A 142 -2.44 -24.60 -9.17
N ILE A 143 -1.50 -24.16 -8.32
CA ILE A 143 -0.26 -23.48 -8.72
C ILE A 143 0.49 -24.31 -9.77
N GLY A 144 0.84 -25.56 -9.44
CA GLY A 144 1.52 -26.49 -10.35
C GLY A 144 0.70 -27.02 -11.54
N ILE A 145 -0.54 -26.54 -11.76
CA ILE A 145 -1.28 -26.69 -13.02
C ILE A 145 -1.15 -25.42 -13.87
N ILE A 146 -1.15 -24.25 -13.23
CA ILE A 146 -1.11 -22.95 -13.88
C ILE A 146 0.29 -22.62 -14.39
N ASP A 147 1.33 -22.93 -13.62
CA ASP A 147 2.74 -22.76 -14.03
C ASP A 147 3.16 -23.74 -15.15
N GLN A 148 2.38 -24.81 -15.35
CA GLN A 148 2.50 -25.74 -16.49
C GLN A 148 1.72 -25.26 -17.73
N GLY A 149 1.04 -24.11 -17.65
CA GLY A 149 0.27 -23.51 -18.74
C GLY A 149 1.09 -22.56 -19.61
N THR A 150 0.46 -22.05 -20.67
CA THR A 150 1.06 -21.11 -21.63
C THR A 150 1.03 -19.64 -21.17
N GLY A 151 0.98 -19.39 -19.86
CA GLY A 151 0.82 -18.05 -19.26
C GLY A 151 -0.55 -17.39 -19.49
N MET A 152 -1.46 -18.05 -20.21
CA MET A 152 -2.81 -17.56 -20.53
C MET A 152 -3.77 -17.67 -19.32
N PRO A 153 -4.83 -16.85 -19.24
CA PRO A 153 -5.93 -17.07 -18.31
C PRO A 153 -6.55 -18.48 -18.46
N GLN A 154 -6.71 -19.21 -17.36
CA GLN A 154 -7.31 -20.56 -17.35
C GLN A 154 -8.62 -20.58 -16.58
N ASP A 155 -9.67 -21.23 -17.13
CA ASP A 155 -10.95 -21.41 -16.44
C ASP A 155 -10.78 -22.08 -15.08
N ALA A 156 -11.35 -21.46 -14.04
CA ALA A 156 -11.12 -21.89 -12.68
C ALA A 156 -11.72 -23.27 -12.40
N ASN A 157 -12.87 -23.61 -13.00
CA ASN A 157 -13.52 -24.91 -12.77
C ASN A 157 -12.72 -26.05 -13.41
N ALA A 158 -12.15 -25.85 -14.60
CA ALA A 158 -11.28 -26.79 -15.27
C ALA A 158 -9.95 -26.99 -14.52
N VAL A 159 -9.35 -25.92 -14.00
CA VAL A 159 -8.15 -26.01 -13.16
C VAL A 159 -8.46 -26.74 -11.84
N LEU A 160 -9.54 -26.37 -11.15
CA LEU A 160 -9.94 -26.99 -9.88
C LEU A 160 -10.28 -28.46 -10.03
N SER A 161 -10.98 -28.86 -11.10
CA SER A 161 -11.28 -30.28 -11.37
C SER A 161 -9.99 -31.08 -11.54
N ARG A 162 -9.02 -30.56 -12.31
CA ARG A 162 -7.69 -31.18 -12.48
C ARG A 162 -6.88 -31.20 -11.18
N ALA A 163 -6.99 -30.16 -10.34
CA ALA A 163 -6.31 -30.07 -9.05
C ALA A 163 -6.90 -31.05 -8.02
N ALA A 164 -8.22 -31.21 -8.01
CA ALA A 164 -8.95 -32.17 -7.19
C ALA A 164 -8.53 -33.60 -7.54
N SER A 165 -8.52 -33.99 -8.83
CA SER A 165 -8.03 -35.31 -9.23
C SER A 165 -6.57 -35.54 -8.82
N ARG A 166 -5.66 -34.59 -9.11
CA ARG A 166 -4.25 -34.68 -8.68
C ARG A 166 -4.09 -34.81 -7.16
N LEU A 167 -4.93 -34.12 -6.39
CA LEU A 167 -4.94 -34.22 -4.92
C LEU A 167 -5.39 -35.61 -4.46
N LEU A 168 -6.50 -36.13 -4.99
CA LEU A 168 -7.01 -37.46 -4.65
C LEU A 168 -5.99 -38.57 -5.04
N ASP A 169 -5.42 -38.52 -6.23
CA ASP A 169 -4.35 -39.43 -6.68
C ASP A 169 -3.10 -39.41 -5.78
N SER A 170 -2.79 -38.25 -5.17
CA SER A 170 -1.64 -38.10 -4.27
C SER A 170 -1.87 -38.68 -2.87
N LEU A 171 -3.13 -38.87 -2.46
CA LEU A 171 -3.53 -39.19 -1.10
C LEU A 171 -3.92 -40.67 -0.95
N ARG A 172 -3.13 -41.44 -0.21
CA ARG A 172 -3.40 -42.85 0.12
C ARG A 172 -4.46 -42.98 1.23
N LEU A 173 -5.69 -42.56 0.93
CA LEU A 173 -6.86 -42.65 1.81
C LEU A 173 -7.55 -44.02 1.70
N GLY A 174 -8.32 -44.38 2.74
CA GLY A 174 -9.29 -45.48 2.64
C GLY A 174 -10.57 -45.02 1.94
N GLU A 175 -11.30 -45.95 1.31
CA GLU A 175 -12.48 -45.69 0.45
C GLU A 175 -13.44 -44.63 1.02
N LYS A 176 -13.90 -44.82 2.27
CA LYS A 176 -14.83 -43.87 2.92
C LYS A 176 -14.24 -42.46 3.12
N GLN A 177 -12.93 -42.32 3.33
CA GLN A 177 -12.28 -41.01 3.43
C GLN A 177 -12.07 -40.37 2.06
N HIS A 178 -11.87 -41.19 1.01
CA HIS A 178 -11.81 -40.75 -0.38
C HIS A 178 -13.17 -40.16 -0.80
N GLU A 179 -14.26 -40.90 -0.62
CA GLU A 179 -15.64 -40.43 -0.87
C GLU A 179 -15.97 -39.14 -0.10
N GLN A 180 -15.57 -39.04 1.17
CA GLN A 180 -15.79 -37.84 1.99
C GLN A 180 -14.98 -36.62 1.53
N LEU A 181 -13.76 -36.80 1.01
CA LEU A 181 -12.94 -35.72 0.48
C LEU A 181 -13.39 -35.31 -0.93
N GLU A 182 -13.73 -36.26 -1.79
CA GLU A 182 -14.29 -36.02 -3.13
C GLU A 182 -15.60 -35.21 -3.07
N ALA A 183 -16.54 -35.63 -2.22
CA ALA A 183 -17.79 -34.88 -1.98
C ALA A 183 -17.54 -33.47 -1.42
N GLY A 184 -16.49 -33.29 -0.59
CA GLY A 184 -16.07 -31.98 -0.11
C GLY A 184 -15.50 -31.10 -1.23
N LEU A 185 -14.66 -31.65 -2.10
CA LEU A 185 -14.08 -30.96 -3.26
C LEU A 185 -15.15 -30.57 -4.28
N GLU A 186 -16.15 -31.43 -4.55
CA GLU A 186 -17.32 -31.07 -5.35
C GLU A 186 -18.10 -29.89 -4.75
N GLN A 187 -18.34 -29.90 -3.44
CA GLN A 187 -19.07 -28.82 -2.76
C GLN A 187 -18.29 -27.50 -2.74
N LEU A 188 -16.95 -27.55 -2.71
CA LEU A 188 -16.08 -26.39 -2.87
C LEU A 188 -16.15 -25.85 -4.30
N ALA A 189 -16.05 -26.72 -5.32
CA ALA A 189 -16.18 -26.32 -6.73
C ALA A 189 -17.56 -25.72 -7.04
N LYS A 190 -18.64 -26.30 -6.51
CA LYS A 190 -20.03 -25.78 -6.62
C LYS A 190 -20.25 -24.43 -5.90
N ARG A 191 -19.26 -23.94 -5.15
CA ARG A 191 -19.26 -22.65 -4.44
C ARG A 191 -18.30 -21.62 -5.00
N MET A 192 -17.41 -22.00 -5.92
CA MET A 192 -16.62 -21.05 -6.69
C MET A 192 -17.55 -20.32 -7.66
N PRO A 193 -17.52 -18.97 -7.73
CA PRO A 193 -18.19 -18.25 -8.81
C PRO A 193 -17.52 -18.58 -10.15
N ALA A 194 -18.21 -18.35 -11.28
CA ALA A 194 -17.56 -18.46 -12.58
C ALA A 194 -16.37 -17.47 -12.65
N GLY A 195 -15.27 -17.85 -13.29
CA GLY A 195 -14.06 -17.03 -13.32
C GLY A 195 -12.82 -17.76 -13.80
N HIS A 196 -11.70 -17.05 -13.84
CA HIS A 196 -10.43 -17.53 -14.38
C HIS A 196 -9.28 -17.30 -13.39
N PHE A 197 -8.22 -18.11 -13.49
CA PHE A 197 -6.96 -17.85 -12.80
C PHE A 197 -5.94 -17.18 -13.73
N LEU A 198 -5.23 -16.18 -13.21
CA LEU A 198 -4.11 -15.49 -13.85
C LEU A 198 -2.78 -15.94 -13.22
N SER A 199 -1.89 -16.51 -14.03
CA SER A 199 -0.47 -16.76 -13.69
C SER A 199 0.33 -15.46 -13.56
N PHE A 200 1.50 -15.50 -12.90
CA PHE A 200 2.42 -14.37 -12.91
C PHE A 200 3.03 -14.14 -14.30
N ASN A 201 2.52 -13.15 -15.03
CA ASN A 201 2.96 -12.75 -16.37
C ASN A 201 3.00 -11.20 -16.51
N GLN A 202 3.64 -10.70 -17.57
CA GLN A 202 3.76 -9.26 -17.85
C GLN A 202 2.44 -8.57 -18.25
N HIS A 203 1.40 -9.32 -18.65
CA HIS A 203 0.10 -8.80 -19.09
C HIS A 203 -0.90 -8.60 -17.93
N ILE A 204 -0.62 -9.07 -16.71
CA ILE A 204 -1.55 -8.99 -15.56
C ILE A 204 -2.19 -7.60 -15.38
N PRO A 205 -1.44 -6.46 -15.42
CA PRO A 205 -2.04 -5.15 -15.24
C PRO A 205 -3.11 -4.82 -16.28
N LEU A 206 -2.98 -5.32 -17.52
CA LEU A 206 -3.97 -5.13 -18.58
C LEU A 206 -5.25 -5.97 -18.35
N HIS A 207 -5.12 -7.21 -17.87
CA HIS A 207 -6.28 -8.03 -17.51
C HIS A 207 -7.02 -7.49 -16.27
N ILE A 208 -6.29 -7.04 -15.24
CA ILE A 208 -6.89 -6.40 -14.07
C ILE A 208 -7.65 -5.12 -14.50
N LEU A 209 -7.02 -4.27 -15.30
CA LEU A 209 -7.62 -3.02 -15.78
C LEU A 209 -8.85 -3.29 -16.67
N ALA A 210 -8.79 -4.29 -17.55
CA ALA A 210 -9.92 -4.71 -18.40
C ALA A 210 -11.11 -5.21 -17.57
N HIS A 211 -10.87 -6.05 -16.56
CA HIS A 211 -11.90 -6.53 -15.66
C HIS A 211 -12.54 -5.39 -14.86
N MET A 212 -11.74 -4.50 -14.28
CA MET A 212 -12.23 -3.36 -13.51
C MET A 212 -13.02 -2.36 -14.38
N ALA A 213 -12.59 -2.13 -15.62
CA ALA A 213 -13.33 -1.33 -16.60
C ALA A 213 -14.68 -1.98 -16.97
N LYS A 214 -14.72 -3.30 -17.20
CA LYS A 214 -15.96 -4.05 -17.45
C LYS A 214 -16.92 -3.99 -16.26
N LEU A 215 -16.43 -4.10 -15.02
CA LEU A 215 -17.26 -3.93 -13.81
C LEU A 215 -17.83 -2.52 -13.70
N ARG A 216 -16.99 -1.48 -13.82
CA ARG A 216 -17.41 -0.06 -13.85
C ARG A 216 -18.53 0.15 -14.85
N PHE A 217 -18.33 -0.30 -16.09
CA PHE A 217 -19.28 -0.18 -17.18
C PHE A 217 -20.62 -0.90 -16.90
N LEU A 218 -20.57 -2.19 -16.59
CA LEU A 218 -21.77 -3.03 -16.40
C LEU A 218 -22.63 -2.57 -15.21
N SER A 219 -22.03 -1.98 -14.18
CA SER A 219 -22.74 -1.46 -12.99
C SER A 219 -23.82 -0.40 -13.32
N GLN A 220 -23.64 0.34 -14.41
CA GLN A 220 -24.57 1.39 -14.84
C GLN A 220 -25.33 1.02 -16.12
N TYR A 221 -24.68 0.33 -17.07
CA TYR A 221 -25.20 0.15 -18.43
C TYR A 221 -26.64 -0.39 -18.49
N GLN A 222 -26.99 -1.36 -17.65
CA GLN A 222 -28.35 -1.91 -17.60
C GLN A 222 -29.40 -0.87 -17.18
N LYS A 223 -29.10 -0.02 -16.17
CA LYS A 223 -30.00 1.08 -15.76
C LYS A 223 -30.23 2.04 -16.92
N THR A 224 -29.15 2.46 -17.58
CA THR A 224 -29.19 3.41 -18.70
C THR A 224 -29.97 2.87 -19.89
N LEU A 225 -29.82 1.59 -20.24
CA LEU A 225 -30.62 0.97 -21.30
C LEU A 225 -32.12 0.98 -20.98
N ASP A 226 -32.51 0.66 -19.75
CA ASP A 226 -33.92 0.61 -19.36
C ASP A 226 -34.53 2.03 -19.24
N GLU A 227 -33.72 3.02 -18.87
CA GLU A 227 -34.11 4.43 -18.94
C GLU A 227 -34.24 4.95 -20.38
N VAL A 228 -33.30 4.62 -21.28
CA VAL A 228 -33.40 4.96 -22.71
C VAL A 228 -34.69 4.40 -23.31
N LYS A 229 -35.03 3.14 -23.02
CA LYS A 229 -36.31 2.52 -23.44
C LYS A 229 -37.52 3.25 -22.84
N ARG A 230 -37.47 3.61 -21.54
CA ARG A 230 -38.53 4.36 -20.84
C ARG A 230 -38.78 5.72 -21.50
N LEU A 231 -37.71 6.46 -21.79
CA LEU A 231 -37.77 7.79 -22.40
C LEU A 231 -38.23 7.72 -23.86
N ALA A 232 -37.69 6.80 -24.67
CA ALA A 232 -38.12 6.59 -26.05
C ALA A 232 -39.61 6.22 -26.14
N THR A 233 -40.07 5.27 -25.31
CA THR A 233 -41.50 4.90 -25.23
C THR A 233 -42.39 6.09 -24.85
N GLY A 234 -41.93 6.93 -23.91
CA GLY A 234 -42.63 8.15 -23.52
C GLY A 234 -42.74 9.16 -24.66
N LEU A 235 -41.64 9.46 -25.36
CA LEU A 235 -41.62 10.40 -26.49
C LEU A 235 -42.45 9.88 -27.67
N ALA A 236 -42.41 8.57 -27.95
CA ALA A 236 -43.25 7.96 -28.98
C ALA A 236 -44.74 8.13 -28.67
N ALA A 237 -45.17 7.85 -27.42
CA ALA A 237 -46.55 8.08 -26.99
C ALA A 237 -46.94 9.56 -27.01
N LEU A 238 -46.02 10.48 -26.68
CA LEU A 238 -46.23 11.93 -26.78
C LEU A 238 -46.51 12.36 -28.23
N LEU A 239 -45.75 11.82 -29.19
CA LEU A 239 -45.97 12.06 -30.63
C LEU A 239 -47.25 11.40 -31.15
N GLU A 240 -47.61 10.20 -30.68
CA GLU A 240 -48.86 9.52 -31.04
C GLU A 240 -50.08 10.32 -30.56
N ILE A 241 -50.04 10.84 -29.33
CA ILE A 241 -51.09 11.73 -28.79
C ILE A 241 -51.25 12.99 -29.65
N GLU A 242 -50.16 13.60 -30.13
CA GLU A 242 -50.23 14.78 -30.99
C GLU A 242 -50.71 14.44 -32.42
N GLN A 243 -50.30 13.29 -32.98
CA GLN A 243 -50.84 12.79 -34.25
C GLN A 243 -52.35 12.56 -34.17
N ASN A 244 -52.85 12.01 -33.06
CA ASN A 244 -54.28 11.81 -32.82
C ASN A 244 -55.08 13.12 -32.62
N LYS A 245 -54.44 14.27 -32.38
CA LYS A 245 -55.08 15.60 -32.45
C LYS A 245 -55.09 16.20 -33.87
N SER A 246 -54.28 15.66 -34.79
CA SER A 246 -54.09 16.24 -36.12
C SER A 246 -55.32 16.05 -37.01
N ILE A 247 -55.56 17.02 -37.91
CA ILE A 247 -56.67 16.96 -38.87
C ILE A 247 -56.48 15.80 -39.87
N GLU A 248 -55.25 15.41 -40.14
CA GLU A 248 -54.88 14.36 -41.09
C GLU A 248 -55.25 12.96 -40.57
N ALA A 249 -55.17 12.73 -39.25
CA ALA A 249 -55.67 11.50 -38.61
C ALA A 249 -57.21 11.38 -38.66
N ILE A 250 -57.92 12.49 -38.90
CA ILE A 250 -59.39 12.60 -38.93
C ILE A 250 -59.94 12.42 -40.37
N GLU A 251 -59.08 12.30 -41.40
CA GLU A 251 -59.54 12.04 -42.78
C GLU A 251 -60.37 10.73 -42.87
N PRO A 252 -61.58 10.75 -43.50
CA PRO A 252 -62.43 9.56 -43.65
C PRO A 252 -61.78 8.35 -44.36
N LYS A 253 -60.66 8.55 -45.06
CA LYS A 253 -59.87 7.47 -45.70
C LYS A 253 -59.19 6.56 -44.68
N MET A 254 -58.76 7.08 -43.52
CA MET A 254 -58.09 6.28 -42.49
C MET A 254 -59.09 5.46 -41.67
N VAL A 255 -60.26 6.04 -41.38
CA VAL A 255 -61.40 5.35 -40.75
C VAL A 255 -61.84 4.12 -41.56
N LEU A 256 -61.79 4.21 -42.90
CA LEU A 256 -62.03 3.10 -43.84
C LEU A 256 -60.97 1.98 -43.79
N GLY A 257 -59.78 2.23 -43.24
CA GLY A 257 -58.75 1.22 -43.01
C GLY A 257 -58.96 0.46 -41.71
N SER A 258 -59.31 1.16 -40.64
CA SER A 258 -59.60 0.56 -39.32
C SER A 258 -60.91 -0.23 -39.33
N ILE A 259 -61.92 0.24 -40.06
CA ILE A 259 -63.19 -0.48 -40.27
C ILE A 259 -63.03 -1.43 -41.46
N GLY A 260 -62.61 -2.67 -41.17
CA GLY A 260 -62.38 -3.70 -42.18
C GLY A 260 -63.57 -3.94 -43.13
N PRO A 261 -63.34 -4.56 -44.31
CA PRO A 261 -64.12 -4.35 -45.55
C PRO A 261 -65.63 -4.70 -45.53
N SER A 262 -66.16 -5.24 -44.43
CA SER A 262 -67.60 -5.47 -44.23
C SER A 262 -68.32 -4.33 -43.48
N GLY A 263 -67.61 -3.48 -42.74
CA GLY A 263 -68.23 -2.46 -41.87
C GLY A 263 -68.83 -1.27 -42.64
N ASN A 264 -68.32 -0.99 -43.84
CA ASN A 264 -68.81 0.02 -44.79
C ASN A 264 -70.24 -0.25 -45.34
N ARG A 265 -70.93 -1.25 -44.78
CA ARG A 265 -72.29 -1.68 -45.10
C ARG A 265 -73.30 -1.37 -43.98
N PHE A 266 -72.82 -0.92 -42.82
CA PHE A 266 -73.62 -0.67 -41.60
C PHE A 266 -73.34 0.70 -40.95
N MET A 267 -72.22 1.35 -41.30
CA MET A 267 -71.83 2.68 -40.84
C MET A 267 -71.45 3.54 -42.05
N ASP A 268 -71.82 4.83 -42.03
CA ASP A 268 -71.30 5.83 -42.96
C ASP A 268 -70.05 6.50 -42.34
N PRO A 269 -68.85 6.36 -42.94
CA PRO A 269 -67.63 6.99 -42.43
C PRO A 269 -67.69 8.53 -42.38
N LEU A 270 -68.44 9.17 -43.29
CA LEU A 270 -68.61 10.61 -43.30
C LEU A 270 -69.56 11.07 -42.18
N ALA A 271 -70.61 10.29 -41.90
CA ALA A 271 -71.46 10.54 -40.74
C ALA A 271 -70.67 10.37 -39.43
N LEU A 272 -69.87 9.30 -39.29
CA LEU A 272 -69.03 9.06 -38.11
C LEU A 272 -67.99 10.17 -37.88
N SER A 273 -67.30 10.63 -38.92
CA SER A 273 -66.33 11.73 -38.84
C SER A 273 -66.97 13.03 -38.32
N ASN A 274 -68.25 13.29 -38.63
CA ASN A 274 -69.02 14.42 -38.10
C ASN A 274 -69.67 14.16 -36.72
N LEU A 275 -69.65 12.92 -36.21
CA LEU A 275 -70.26 12.51 -34.92
C LEU A 275 -69.21 12.20 -33.84
N MET A 276 -67.94 12.10 -34.20
CA MET A 276 -66.83 12.10 -33.25
C MET A 276 -66.70 13.52 -32.68
N ASP A 277 -67.34 13.74 -31.53
CA ASP A 277 -67.28 15.01 -30.80
C ASP A 277 -65.82 15.40 -30.58
N HIS A 278 -65.43 16.59 -31.04
CA HIS A 278 -64.02 16.93 -31.21
C HIS A 278 -63.35 17.23 -29.86
N SER A 279 -62.90 16.17 -29.17
CA SER A 279 -62.07 16.24 -27.97
C SER A 279 -60.66 16.71 -28.29
N GLN A 280 -60.54 17.94 -28.82
CA GLN A 280 -59.29 18.64 -28.96
C GLN A 280 -58.63 18.72 -27.58
N GLY A 281 -57.46 18.09 -27.44
CA GLY A 281 -56.55 18.45 -26.36
C GLY A 281 -56.28 19.94 -26.50
N SER A 282 -56.72 20.75 -25.54
CA SER A 282 -57.02 22.19 -25.74
C SER A 282 -55.80 23.08 -26.02
N ARG A 283 -54.62 22.48 -26.14
CA ARG A 283 -53.44 23.01 -26.83
C ARG A 283 -52.82 21.92 -27.71
N ASN A 284 -52.55 22.29 -28.96
CA ASN A 284 -51.61 21.57 -29.81
C ASN A 284 -50.18 21.93 -29.40
N MET A 285 -49.23 21.04 -29.71
CA MET A 285 -47.82 21.22 -29.42
C MET A 285 -47.17 22.23 -30.38
N PRO A 286 -46.26 23.11 -29.92
CA PRO A 286 -45.49 23.97 -30.82
C PRO A 286 -44.66 23.15 -31.83
N PRO A 287 -44.55 23.59 -33.10
CA PRO A 287 -43.86 22.80 -34.13
C PRO A 287 -42.38 22.58 -33.83
N GLU A 288 -41.73 23.54 -33.18
CA GLU A 288 -40.35 23.45 -32.67
C GLU A 288 -40.19 22.31 -31.65
N ARG A 289 -41.17 22.14 -30.76
CA ARG A 289 -41.18 21.07 -29.75
C ARG A 289 -41.44 19.71 -30.39
N VAL A 290 -42.39 19.61 -31.34
CA VAL A 290 -42.62 18.39 -32.13
C VAL A 290 -41.33 17.96 -32.85
N GLN A 291 -40.55 18.91 -33.36
CA GLN A 291 -39.28 18.63 -34.03
C GLN A 291 -38.19 18.17 -33.05
N ARG A 292 -37.97 18.88 -31.93
CA ARG A 292 -37.02 18.43 -30.88
C ARG A 292 -37.34 17.04 -30.37
N VAL A 293 -38.61 16.74 -30.09
CA VAL A 293 -39.06 15.41 -29.63
C VAL A 293 -38.75 14.33 -30.67
N ARG A 294 -38.99 14.59 -31.96
CA ARG A 294 -38.67 13.65 -33.05
C ARG A 294 -37.18 13.41 -33.21
N GLU A 295 -36.37 14.47 -33.18
CA GLU A 295 -34.91 14.39 -33.27
C GLU A 295 -34.30 13.65 -32.06
N THR A 296 -34.85 13.90 -30.86
CA THR A 296 -34.45 13.23 -29.63
C THR A 296 -34.80 11.74 -29.68
N LEU A 297 -36.02 11.39 -30.09
CA LEU A 297 -36.44 9.99 -30.26
C LEU A 297 -35.55 9.25 -31.26
N GLN A 298 -35.23 9.87 -32.40
CA GLN A 298 -34.33 9.29 -33.40
C GLN A 298 -32.92 9.00 -32.85
N ILE A 299 -32.43 9.77 -31.87
CA ILE A 299 -31.13 9.50 -31.21
C ILE A 299 -31.26 8.36 -30.20
N LEU A 300 -32.37 8.27 -29.47
CA LEU A 300 -32.65 7.17 -28.53
C LEU A 300 -32.98 5.84 -29.22
N GLU A 301 -33.37 5.87 -30.50
CA GLU A 301 -33.65 4.67 -31.33
C GLU A 301 -32.48 4.25 -32.24
N ASP A 302 -31.42 5.04 -32.40
CA ASP A 302 -30.26 4.66 -33.23
C ASP A 302 -29.41 3.60 -32.51
N GLU A 303 -29.53 2.34 -32.95
CA GLU A 303 -28.78 1.19 -32.42
C GLU A 303 -27.27 1.43 -32.38
N ARG A 304 -26.69 2.31 -33.21
CA ARG A 304 -25.24 2.59 -33.20
C ARG A 304 -24.81 3.56 -32.09
N ILE A 305 -25.78 4.26 -31.49
CA ILE A 305 -25.60 5.17 -30.35
C ILE A 305 -25.98 4.44 -29.05
N THR A 306 -26.98 3.56 -29.09
CA THR A 306 -27.42 2.77 -27.92
C THR A 306 -26.66 1.45 -27.74
N ASP A 307 -26.03 0.89 -28.79
CA ASP A 307 -25.06 -0.21 -28.66
C ASP A 307 -23.70 0.29 -28.14
N VAL A 308 -23.75 0.60 -26.85
CA VAL A 308 -22.59 0.60 -25.96
C VAL A 308 -22.40 -0.81 -25.38
N GLY A 309 -23.00 -1.85 -25.96
CA GLY A 309 -23.18 -3.19 -25.38
C GLY A 309 -21.91 -3.96 -25.04
N SER A 310 -20.76 -3.50 -25.54
CA SER A 310 -19.44 -3.89 -25.08
C SER A 310 -18.69 -2.65 -24.58
N SER A 311 -18.10 -2.75 -23.39
CA SER A 311 -17.13 -1.77 -22.89
C SER A 311 -16.01 -1.60 -23.92
N ARG A 312 -15.92 -0.41 -24.54
CA ARG A 312 -14.93 -0.13 -25.59
C ARG A 312 -13.58 0.12 -24.91
N LEU A 313 -12.77 -0.94 -24.83
CA LEU A 313 -11.42 -0.95 -24.29
C LEU A 313 -10.44 -0.78 -25.46
N THR A 314 -9.90 0.43 -25.64
CA THR A 314 -8.96 0.72 -26.73
C THR A 314 -7.54 0.87 -26.18
N LEU A 315 -6.62 0.04 -26.67
CA LEU A 315 -5.21 0.02 -26.32
C LEU A 315 -4.40 0.73 -27.41
N VAL A 316 -3.74 1.83 -27.06
CA VAL A 316 -2.93 2.66 -27.98
C VAL A 316 -1.45 2.39 -27.74
N ARG A 317 -0.71 2.00 -28.79
CA ARG A 317 0.74 1.73 -28.73
C ARG A 317 1.53 2.60 -29.70
N GLY A 318 2.75 2.96 -29.32
CA GLY A 318 3.74 3.50 -30.23
C GLY A 318 4.21 2.47 -31.27
N ILE A 319 4.40 2.88 -32.51
CA ILE A 319 5.04 2.05 -33.55
C ILE A 319 6.52 1.80 -33.21
N THR A 320 7.19 2.76 -32.57
CA THR A 320 8.60 2.68 -32.17
C THR A 320 8.84 2.02 -30.80
N THR A 321 7.78 1.55 -30.13
CA THR A 321 7.87 0.76 -28.88
C THR A 321 7.50 -0.69 -29.18
N ASP A 322 8.24 -1.32 -30.09
CA ASP A 322 8.21 -2.79 -30.22
C ASP A 322 8.80 -3.42 -28.93
N GLU A 323 8.42 -4.66 -28.64
CA GLU A 323 8.78 -5.41 -27.41
C GLU A 323 8.30 -4.84 -26.06
N ALA A 324 7.90 -3.56 -25.96
CA ALA A 324 7.34 -3.00 -24.74
C ALA A 324 6.08 -3.77 -24.31
N TRP A 325 5.95 -4.07 -23.02
CA TRP A 325 4.95 -4.99 -22.44
C TRP A 325 4.98 -6.42 -23.02
N GLY A 326 6.05 -6.79 -23.75
CA GLY A 326 6.14 -8.01 -24.55
C GLY A 326 5.18 -8.04 -25.75
N LEU A 327 4.58 -6.90 -26.11
CA LEU A 327 3.61 -6.78 -27.19
C LEU A 327 4.34 -6.52 -28.52
N SER A 328 5.05 -7.50 -29.04
CA SER A 328 5.79 -7.39 -30.31
C SER A 328 4.89 -7.50 -31.54
N GLY A 329 5.17 -6.69 -32.57
CA GLY A 329 4.48 -6.76 -33.87
C GLY A 329 3.11 -6.05 -33.92
N ALA A 330 2.26 -6.45 -34.86
CA ALA A 330 1.06 -5.71 -35.31
C ALA A 330 -0.29 -6.24 -34.78
N LEU A 331 -0.30 -7.34 -34.01
CA LEU A 331 -1.50 -7.95 -33.45
C LEU A 331 -1.29 -8.17 -31.94
N LEU A 332 -2.37 -8.13 -31.16
CA LEU A 332 -2.31 -8.57 -29.77
C LEU A 332 -2.22 -10.10 -29.66
N PRO A 333 -1.59 -10.62 -28.60
CA PRO A 333 -1.69 -12.03 -28.28
C PRO A 333 -3.14 -12.43 -27.93
N PRO A 334 -3.52 -13.73 -28.03
CA PRO A 334 -4.91 -14.15 -28.03
C PRO A 334 -5.66 -14.00 -26.69
N ASP A 335 -4.92 -13.79 -25.61
CA ASP A 335 -5.42 -13.44 -24.27
C ASP A 335 -5.98 -12.01 -24.25
N LEU A 336 -5.25 -11.06 -24.82
CA LEU A 336 -5.61 -9.64 -24.82
C LEU A 336 -6.54 -9.28 -25.99
N SER A 337 -6.43 -9.94 -27.15
CA SER A 337 -7.27 -9.63 -28.33
C SER A 337 -8.76 -9.95 -28.15
N ALA A 338 -9.13 -10.69 -27.09
CA ALA A 338 -10.51 -10.94 -26.71
C ALA A 338 -11.11 -9.82 -25.81
N GLU A 339 -10.26 -8.91 -25.32
CA GLU A 339 -10.66 -7.83 -24.41
C GLU A 339 -10.36 -6.43 -24.97
N TRP A 340 -9.30 -6.27 -25.78
CA TRP A 340 -8.75 -4.98 -26.20
C TRP A 340 -8.73 -4.81 -27.73
N GLU A 341 -9.14 -3.63 -28.19
CA GLU A 341 -8.89 -3.17 -29.56
C GLU A 341 -7.53 -2.45 -29.63
N LEU A 342 -6.60 -2.91 -30.48
CA LEU A 342 -5.27 -2.32 -30.62
C LEU A 342 -5.22 -1.24 -31.72
N GLN A 343 -4.74 -0.05 -31.35
CA GLN A 343 -4.49 1.06 -32.27
C GLN A 343 -3.00 1.47 -32.20
N GLN A 344 -2.33 1.51 -33.36
CA GLN A 344 -0.88 1.79 -33.45
C GLN A 344 -0.62 3.14 -34.12
N SER A 345 0.25 3.98 -33.53
CA SER A 345 0.48 5.36 -33.99
C SER A 345 1.94 5.83 -33.80
N PRO A 346 2.44 6.76 -34.64
CA PRO A 346 3.71 7.45 -34.41
C PRO A 346 3.64 8.54 -33.31
N ASP A 347 2.48 9.18 -33.06
CA ASP A 347 2.23 9.99 -31.85
C ASP A 347 1.06 9.34 -31.08
N PRO A 348 1.33 8.32 -30.24
CA PRO A 348 0.28 7.63 -29.49
C PRO A 348 -0.44 8.55 -28.50
N PHE A 349 0.19 9.64 -28.05
CA PHE A 349 -0.43 10.59 -27.13
C PHE A 349 -1.52 11.41 -27.83
N ALA A 350 -1.24 11.92 -29.03
CA ALA A 350 -2.24 12.60 -29.85
C ALA A 350 -3.37 11.65 -30.30
N THR A 351 -3.03 10.41 -30.66
CA THR A 351 -4.02 9.39 -31.06
C THR A 351 -4.93 8.99 -29.91
N ALA A 352 -4.41 8.78 -28.69
CA ALA A 352 -5.25 8.45 -27.53
C ALA A 352 -6.26 9.56 -27.18
N LEU A 353 -5.84 10.84 -27.30
CA LEU A 353 -6.74 11.99 -27.13
C LEU A 353 -7.86 12.00 -28.18
N ALA A 354 -7.51 11.84 -29.46
CA ALA A 354 -8.50 11.83 -30.54
C ALA A 354 -9.51 10.68 -30.44
N ILE A 355 -9.05 9.47 -30.08
CA ILE A 355 -9.91 8.31 -29.86
C ILE A 355 -10.85 8.55 -28.67
N PHE A 356 -10.35 9.12 -27.57
CA PHE A 356 -11.20 9.46 -26.44
C PHE A 356 -12.28 10.47 -26.83
N ASP A 357 -11.91 11.58 -27.47
CA ASP A 357 -12.87 12.62 -27.88
C ASP A 357 -13.92 12.08 -28.86
N GLU A 358 -13.53 11.23 -29.82
CA GLU A 358 -14.47 10.57 -30.74
C GLU A 358 -15.46 9.67 -29.99
N GLN A 359 -14.97 8.75 -29.16
CA GLN A 359 -15.81 7.79 -28.43
C GLN A 359 -16.68 8.49 -27.36
N ALA A 360 -16.16 9.53 -26.70
CA ALA A 360 -16.87 10.37 -25.75
C ALA A 360 -18.04 11.12 -26.42
N SER A 361 -17.86 11.62 -27.65
CA SER A 361 -18.90 12.36 -28.38
C SER A 361 -20.19 11.55 -28.57
N ALA A 362 -20.09 10.22 -28.71
CA ALA A 362 -21.24 9.33 -28.82
C ALA A 362 -22.03 9.25 -27.50
N LEU A 363 -21.35 9.12 -26.36
CA LEU A 363 -22.01 9.10 -25.04
C LEU A 363 -22.61 10.46 -24.71
N VAL A 364 -21.88 11.56 -24.95
CA VAL A 364 -22.36 12.93 -24.74
C VAL A 364 -23.64 13.18 -25.56
N ARG A 365 -23.70 12.70 -26.81
CA ARG A 365 -24.91 12.77 -27.65
C ARG A 365 -26.07 11.95 -27.09
N LEU A 366 -25.82 10.74 -26.58
CA LEU A 366 -26.85 9.90 -25.95
C LEU A 366 -27.41 10.56 -24.68
N VAL A 367 -26.53 10.98 -23.77
CA VAL A 367 -26.91 11.61 -22.49
C VAL A 367 -27.62 12.94 -22.72
N ARG A 368 -27.18 13.76 -23.68
CA ARG A 368 -27.89 14.97 -24.11
C ARG A 368 -29.33 14.64 -24.54
N ALA A 369 -29.51 13.62 -25.37
CA ALA A 369 -30.85 13.19 -25.77
C ALA A 369 -31.70 12.68 -24.59
N MET A 370 -31.12 11.94 -23.64
CA MET A 370 -31.83 11.49 -22.43
C MET A 370 -32.29 12.67 -21.56
N ARG A 371 -31.42 13.65 -21.31
CA ARG A 371 -31.76 14.84 -20.50
C ARG A 371 -32.79 15.74 -21.19
N ILE A 372 -32.71 15.92 -22.52
CA ILE A 372 -33.76 16.60 -23.31
C ILE A 372 -35.09 15.83 -23.21
N ALA A 373 -35.06 14.50 -23.35
CA ALA A 373 -36.26 13.67 -23.30
C ALA A 373 -37.01 13.77 -21.96
N SER A 374 -36.32 13.80 -20.82
CA SER A 374 -36.99 14.01 -19.53
C SER A 374 -37.63 15.39 -19.45
N LEU A 375 -36.88 16.46 -19.75
CA LEU A 375 -37.40 17.84 -19.71
C LEU A 375 -38.61 18.05 -20.64
N GLU A 376 -38.66 17.37 -21.78
CA GLU A 376 -39.78 17.39 -22.72
C GLU A 376 -40.98 16.54 -22.27
N LEU A 377 -40.77 15.45 -21.52
CA LEU A 377 -41.85 14.65 -20.93
C LEU A 377 -42.44 15.30 -19.67
N ASP A 378 -41.61 15.97 -18.88
CA ASP A 378 -41.98 16.70 -17.66
C ASP A 378 -42.61 18.08 -17.96
N ASP A 379 -42.68 18.48 -19.23
CA ASP A 379 -43.17 19.79 -19.72
C ASP A 379 -42.41 21.02 -19.15
N THR A 380 -41.13 20.82 -18.80
CA THR A 380 -40.28 21.83 -18.13
C THR A 380 -39.26 22.51 -19.05
N TYR A 381 -39.18 22.12 -20.33
CA TYR A 381 -38.19 22.64 -21.27
C TYR A 381 -38.41 24.13 -21.65
N ASP A 382 -37.63 25.06 -21.07
CA ASP A 382 -37.49 26.44 -21.58
C ASP A 382 -36.29 26.55 -22.55
N PRO A 383 -36.52 26.79 -23.86
CA PRO A 383 -35.46 27.02 -24.85
C PRO A 383 -34.43 28.07 -24.44
N LYS A 384 -34.84 29.14 -23.73
CA LYS A 384 -33.94 30.25 -23.38
C LYS A 384 -32.90 29.89 -22.33
N ILE A 385 -33.12 28.81 -21.59
CA ILE A 385 -32.25 28.33 -20.52
C ILE A 385 -31.52 27.08 -21.00
N HIS A 386 -32.25 26.16 -21.64
CA HIS A 386 -31.71 24.85 -22.00
C HIS A 386 -30.96 24.84 -23.34
N ASP A 387 -31.38 25.59 -24.37
CA ASP A 387 -30.68 25.55 -25.66
C ASP A 387 -29.20 25.99 -25.51
N PRO A 388 -28.86 27.12 -24.85
CA PRO A 388 -27.45 27.50 -24.67
C PRO A 388 -26.67 26.53 -23.78
N TRP A 389 -27.31 25.96 -22.74
CA TRP A 389 -26.66 24.97 -21.89
C TRP A 389 -26.39 23.64 -22.62
N PHE A 390 -27.27 23.26 -23.55
CA PHE A 390 -27.08 22.10 -24.40
C PHE A 390 -26.11 22.36 -25.57
N GLU A 391 -25.93 23.59 -26.04
CA GLU A 391 -24.92 23.95 -27.06
C GLU A 391 -23.49 23.64 -26.58
N ASP A 392 -23.14 24.07 -25.36
CA ASP A 392 -21.82 23.83 -24.74
C ASP A 392 -21.73 22.49 -23.97
N PHE A 393 -22.69 21.57 -24.13
CA PHE A 393 -22.73 20.31 -23.37
C PHE A 393 -21.67 19.29 -23.84
N ASP A 394 -20.66 19.06 -22.99
CA ASP A 394 -19.49 18.21 -23.26
C ASP A 394 -19.36 17.02 -22.29
N TRP A 395 -18.18 16.39 -22.25
CA TRP A 395 -17.87 15.31 -21.29
C TRP A 395 -17.94 15.77 -19.82
N LEU A 396 -17.50 16.99 -19.52
CA LEU A 396 -17.39 17.51 -18.15
C LEU A 396 -18.77 17.86 -17.54
N ALA A 397 -19.83 17.88 -18.35
CA ALA A 397 -21.22 18.06 -17.91
C ALA A 397 -21.96 16.75 -17.55
N LEU A 398 -21.29 15.59 -17.67
CA LEU A 398 -21.78 14.30 -17.21
C LEU A 398 -21.79 14.20 -15.67
N SER A 399 -22.66 13.34 -15.14
CA SER A 399 -22.68 12.96 -13.72
C SER A 399 -21.80 11.75 -13.45
N GLU A 400 -21.44 11.54 -12.17
CA GLU A 400 -20.67 10.38 -11.69
C GLU A 400 -21.34 9.02 -12.00
N GLU A 401 -22.64 8.98 -12.32
CA GLU A 401 -23.27 7.75 -12.86
C GLU A 401 -23.08 7.63 -14.37
N GLU A 402 -23.37 8.67 -15.17
CA GLU A 402 -23.21 8.64 -16.63
C GLU A 402 -21.73 8.44 -17.04
N SER A 403 -20.79 9.04 -16.30
CA SER A 403 -19.34 8.90 -16.55
C SER A 403 -18.81 7.48 -16.29
N LYS A 404 -19.57 6.59 -15.63
CA LYS A 404 -19.22 5.16 -15.53
C LYS A 404 -19.36 4.43 -16.86
N LEU A 405 -20.02 5.03 -17.86
CA LEU A 405 -20.10 4.54 -19.24
C LEU A 405 -18.98 5.09 -20.14
N ALA A 406 -17.94 5.72 -19.57
CA ALA A 406 -16.80 6.24 -20.32
C ALA A 406 -16.11 5.17 -21.20
N PRO A 407 -15.63 5.55 -22.39
CA PRO A 407 -14.62 4.76 -23.08
C PRO A 407 -13.34 4.70 -22.25
N ILE A 408 -12.73 3.53 -22.14
CA ILE A 408 -11.45 3.35 -21.43
C ILE A 408 -10.34 3.22 -22.46
N VAL A 409 -9.74 4.37 -22.76
CA VAL A 409 -8.55 4.47 -23.61
C VAL A 409 -7.30 4.31 -22.74
N VAL A 410 -6.45 3.35 -23.11
CA VAL A 410 -5.21 3.03 -22.41
C VAL A 410 -4.02 3.20 -23.36
N LEU A 411 -3.04 4.02 -22.99
CA LEU A 411 -1.79 4.17 -23.74
C LEU A 411 -0.71 3.30 -23.07
N VAL A 412 -0.15 2.33 -23.79
CA VAL A 412 0.99 1.52 -23.34
C VAL A 412 2.28 1.91 -24.03
N GLY A 413 3.37 1.92 -23.28
CA GLY A 413 4.71 2.16 -23.79
C GLY A 413 5.79 2.01 -22.72
N SER A 414 7.02 2.31 -23.10
CA SER A 414 8.19 2.21 -22.21
C SER A 414 8.62 3.56 -21.66
N ALA A 415 8.83 3.67 -20.34
CA ALA A 415 9.28 4.89 -19.67
C ALA A 415 10.54 5.47 -20.31
N ALA A 416 11.48 4.62 -20.75
CA ALA A 416 12.71 5.05 -21.40
C ALA A 416 12.46 5.69 -22.80
N ASN A 417 11.53 5.14 -23.60
CA ASN A 417 11.15 5.80 -24.85
C ASN A 417 10.37 7.11 -24.61
N VAL A 418 9.53 7.16 -23.57
CA VAL A 418 8.78 8.36 -23.23
C VAL A 418 9.70 9.47 -22.70
N ALA A 419 10.70 9.14 -21.88
CA ALA A 419 11.71 10.08 -21.41
C ALA A 419 12.54 10.69 -22.56
N ARG A 420 12.97 9.88 -23.53
CA ARG A 420 13.75 10.37 -24.69
C ARG A 420 12.89 11.13 -25.71
N ASN A 421 11.75 10.58 -26.11
CA ASN A 421 10.99 11.02 -27.28
C ASN A 421 9.57 11.51 -26.97
N GLY A 422 8.95 11.03 -25.88
CA GLY A 422 7.52 11.18 -25.62
C GLY A 422 7.11 12.30 -24.66
N LEU A 423 8.04 12.94 -23.94
CA LEU A 423 7.72 13.91 -22.87
C LEU A 423 6.78 15.04 -23.31
N SER A 424 6.90 15.55 -24.53
CA SER A 424 6.01 16.60 -25.04
C SER A 424 4.59 16.11 -25.32
N GLY A 425 4.41 14.81 -25.63
CA GLY A 425 3.11 14.15 -25.79
C GLY A 425 2.48 13.83 -24.44
N LEU A 426 3.27 13.25 -23.52
CA LEU A 426 2.85 13.01 -22.14
C LEU A 426 2.40 14.31 -21.46
N SER A 427 3.19 15.39 -21.60
CA SER A 427 2.88 16.72 -21.04
C SER A 427 1.58 17.33 -21.59
N ARG A 428 1.21 17.03 -22.85
CA ARG A 428 -0.09 17.41 -23.43
C ARG A 428 -1.22 16.57 -22.83
N LEU A 429 -1.04 15.25 -22.74
CA LEU A 429 -2.06 14.31 -22.25
C LEU A 429 -2.37 14.54 -20.76
N LEU A 430 -1.36 14.66 -19.89
CA LEU A 430 -1.55 14.90 -18.44
C LEU A 430 -2.16 16.27 -18.10
N ARG A 431 -2.40 17.12 -19.11
CA ARG A 431 -3.04 18.45 -19.01
C ARG A 431 -4.35 18.57 -19.81
N SER A 432 -4.88 17.46 -20.30
CA SER A 432 -6.04 17.43 -21.21
C SER A 432 -7.39 17.30 -20.51
N ASP A 433 -7.37 17.07 -19.19
CA ASP A 433 -8.54 16.68 -18.38
C ASP A 433 -9.37 15.52 -19.00
N ARG A 434 -8.70 14.60 -19.73
CA ARG A 434 -9.29 13.36 -20.24
C ARG A 434 -8.93 12.17 -19.34
N PRO A 435 -9.87 11.26 -18.99
CA PRO A 435 -9.62 10.08 -18.13
C PRO A 435 -8.83 8.93 -18.81
N ILE A 436 -7.82 9.28 -19.62
CA ILE A 436 -6.95 8.34 -20.32
C ILE A 436 -5.91 7.76 -19.36
N GLN A 437 -5.75 6.43 -19.37
CA GLN A 437 -4.79 5.72 -18.54
C GLN A 437 -3.47 5.54 -19.30
N VAL A 438 -2.36 6.04 -18.77
CA VAL A 438 -1.02 5.87 -19.38
C VAL A 438 -0.25 4.84 -18.57
N LEU A 439 0.01 3.68 -19.14
CA LEU A 439 0.75 2.57 -18.53
C LEU A 439 2.18 2.51 -19.09
N LEU A 440 3.14 2.99 -18.30
CA LEU A 440 4.56 2.94 -18.65
C LEU A 440 5.27 1.83 -17.88
N GLU A 441 5.85 0.89 -18.61
CA GLU A 441 6.82 -0.03 -18.03
C GLU A 441 8.11 0.73 -17.67
N VAL A 442 8.79 0.36 -16.59
CA VAL A 442 10.11 0.88 -16.23
C VAL A 442 11.00 -0.25 -15.72
N ASN A 443 12.27 -0.26 -16.13
CA ASN A 443 13.25 -1.15 -15.52
C ASN A 443 13.76 -0.49 -14.21
N PRO A 444 13.62 -1.14 -13.04
CA PRO A 444 14.11 -0.57 -11.79
C PRO A 444 15.63 -0.39 -11.73
N ILE A 445 16.41 -0.95 -12.66
CA ILE A 445 17.87 -0.82 -12.67
C ILE A 445 18.41 0.32 -13.56
N THR A 446 17.84 0.57 -14.74
CA THR A 446 18.32 1.61 -15.68
C THR A 446 17.68 2.97 -15.41
N ASP A 447 18.40 4.04 -15.73
CA ASP A 447 17.79 5.38 -15.82
C ASP A 447 17.02 5.50 -17.15
N PRO A 448 15.69 5.74 -17.14
CA PRO A 448 14.94 5.92 -18.39
C PRO A 448 15.39 7.14 -19.19
N GLY A 449 16.05 8.13 -18.58
CA GLY A 449 16.59 9.31 -19.26
C GLY A 449 17.81 9.02 -20.16
N ILE A 450 18.47 7.87 -20.00
CA ILE A 450 19.67 7.49 -20.75
C ILE A 450 19.29 6.65 -21.99
N ASP A 451 20.11 6.75 -23.04
CA ASP A 451 19.98 5.92 -24.23
C ASP A 451 20.70 4.56 -24.04
N PRO A 452 20.02 3.41 -24.15
CA PRO A 452 20.64 2.09 -23.94
C PRO A 452 21.72 1.75 -24.98
N GLY A 453 21.74 2.41 -26.14
CA GLY A 453 22.83 2.29 -27.13
C GLY A 453 24.04 3.21 -26.84
N THR A 454 23.92 4.09 -25.84
CA THR A 454 24.95 5.04 -25.41
C THR A 454 25.33 4.86 -23.93
N GLU A 455 24.86 3.79 -23.25
CA GLU A 455 25.55 3.29 -22.05
C GLU A 455 26.96 2.80 -22.49
N PRO A 456 28.08 3.32 -21.94
CA PRO A 456 29.39 2.95 -22.44
C PRO A 456 29.75 1.50 -22.09
N GLU A 457 29.81 0.65 -23.12
CA GLU A 457 30.46 -0.67 -23.02
C GLU A 457 31.95 -0.52 -22.63
N ILE A 458 32.55 0.65 -22.91
CA ILE A 458 33.97 0.96 -22.70
C ILE A 458 34.12 2.42 -22.18
N GLU A 459 35.08 2.65 -21.25
CA GLU A 459 35.78 3.94 -20.99
C GLU A 459 35.20 5.11 -20.15
N SER A 460 34.06 5.04 -19.43
CA SER A 460 33.74 6.14 -18.48
C SER A 460 32.84 5.87 -17.25
N ASP A 461 33.45 5.53 -16.11
CA ASP A 461 32.82 5.58 -14.77
C ASP A 461 32.35 7.00 -14.35
N HIS A 462 32.86 8.04 -15.00
CA HIS A 462 32.48 9.44 -14.77
C HIS A 462 31.01 9.77 -15.13
N ILE A 463 30.33 8.96 -15.95
CA ILE A 463 28.94 9.24 -16.35
C ILE A 463 27.95 8.88 -15.24
N VAL A 464 28.24 7.82 -14.49
CA VAL A 464 27.41 7.33 -13.36
C VAL A 464 27.47 8.27 -12.15
N SER A 465 28.51 9.10 -12.03
CA SER A 465 28.75 9.90 -10.80
C SER A 465 28.02 11.25 -10.72
N ASN A 466 27.40 11.73 -11.81
CA ASN A 466 27.03 13.14 -11.96
C ASN A 466 25.55 13.44 -12.30
N HIS A 467 24.71 12.41 -12.51
CA HIS A 467 23.30 12.60 -12.87
C HIS A 467 22.41 11.81 -11.91
N SER A 468 21.52 12.52 -11.19
CA SER A 468 20.38 11.87 -10.54
C SER A 468 19.43 11.32 -11.60
N ARG A 469 18.98 10.09 -11.40
CA ARG A 469 18.16 9.34 -12.35
C ARG A 469 16.79 9.99 -12.57
N MET A 470 16.25 9.85 -13.78
CA MET A 470 14.96 10.44 -14.14
C MET A 470 13.77 9.66 -13.58
N GLU A 471 13.16 10.19 -12.52
CA GLU A 471 11.97 9.59 -11.88
C GLU A 471 10.66 10.03 -12.54
N MET A 472 10.16 9.20 -13.46
CA MET A 472 8.96 9.48 -14.26
C MET A 472 7.68 9.65 -13.41
N GLY A 473 7.51 8.91 -12.32
CA GLY A 473 6.38 9.08 -11.41
C GLY A 473 6.43 10.42 -10.68
N TYR A 474 7.62 10.82 -10.20
CA TYR A 474 7.81 12.12 -9.55
C TYR A 474 7.60 13.29 -10.52
N LEU A 475 8.07 13.17 -11.77
CA LEU A 475 7.74 14.12 -12.84
C LEU A 475 6.22 14.22 -13.07
N GLY A 476 5.51 13.08 -13.02
CA GLY A 476 4.05 13.03 -13.12
C GLY A 476 3.35 13.90 -12.07
N MET A 477 3.80 13.86 -10.81
CA MET A 477 3.19 14.63 -9.71
C MET A 477 3.23 16.14 -9.95
N SER A 478 4.19 16.64 -10.74
CA SER A 478 4.31 18.07 -11.07
C SER A 478 3.11 18.63 -11.86
N TYR A 479 2.31 17.77 -12.49
CA TYR A 479 1.15 18.16 -13.31
C TYR A 479 -0.11 18.50 -12.49
N ARG A 480 -0.20 18.09 -11.21
CA ARG A 480 -1.25 18.42 -10.22
C ARG A 480 -2.70 18.03 -10.55
N GLN A 481 -3.06 17.80 -11.81
CA GLN A 481 -4.38 17.32 -12.24
C GLN A 481 -4.39 15.83 -12.53
N ALA A 482 -3.23 15.22 -12.80
CA ALA A 482 -3.13 13.80 -13.08
C ALA A 482 -3.07 12.96 -11.79
N THR A 483 -3.73 11.81 -11.78
CA THR A 483 -3.48 10.76 -10.77
C THR A 483 -2.20 10.03 -11.14
N ILE A 484 -1.31 9.80 -10.17
CA ILE A 484 -0.02 9.13 -10.44
C ILE A 484 0.11 7.90 -9.58
N THR A 485 0.59 6.81 -10.18
CA THR A 485 0.83 5.53 -9.53
C THR A 485 2.25 5.08 -9.85
N GLN A 486 2.98 4.60 -8.86
CA GLN A 486 4.13 3.73 -9.07
C GLN A 486 3.87 2.40 -8.36
N SER A 487 3.78 1.30 -9.12
CA SER A 487 3.36 0.00 -8.59
C SER A 487 4.11 -1.17 -9.24
N SER A 488 3.92 -2.40 -8.76
CA SER A 488 4.46 -3.64 -9.33
C SER A 488 3.37 -4.71 -9.31
N ALA A 489 3.41 -5.63 -10.28
CA ALA A 489 2.50 -6.77 -10.29
C ALA A 489 2.67 -7.64 -9.03
N THR A 490 3.82 -7.60 -8.37
CA THR A 490 4.10 -8.34 -7.11
C THR A 490 3.36 -7.81 -5.88
N ARG A 491 2.64 -6.68 -5.96
CA ARG A 491 1.76 -6.17 -4.90
C ARG A 491 0.36 -5.91 -5.48
N PRO A 492 -0.44 -6.97 -5.76
CA PRO A 492 -1.69 -6.85 -6.50
C PRO A 492 -2.74 -5.98 -5.78
N LEU A 493 -2.76 -5.94 -4.44
CA LEU A 493 -3.66 -5.04 -3.68
C LEU A 493 -3.38 -3.56 -3.97
N HIS A 494 -2.12 -3.12 -3.90
CA HIS A 494 -1.74 -1.74 -4.25
C HIS A 494 -2.09 -1.40 -5.72
N LEU A 495 -1.90 -2.35 -6.64
CA LEU A 495 -2.25 -2.18 -8.05
C LEU A 495 -3.78 -2.05 -8.25
N LEU A 496 -4.58 -2.88 -7.56
CA LEU A 496 -6.05 -2.80 -7.56
C LEU A 496 -6.55 -1.47 -6.99
N GLU A 497 -6.02 -1.03 -5.85
CA GLU A 497 -6.37 0.25 -5.22
C GLU A 497 -6.01 1.43 -6.15
N SER A 498 -4.83 1.39 -6.77
CA SER A 498 -4.35 2.43 -7.69
C SER A 498 -5.19 2.52 -8.97
N PHE A 499 -5.60 1.38 -9.54
CA PHE A 499 -6.52 1.36 -10.69
C PHE A 499 -7.95 1.73 -10.29
N ALA A 500 -8.40 1.41 -9.08
CA ALA A 500 -9.72 1.81 -8.59
C ALA A 500 -9.79 3.34 -8.45
N MET A 501 -8.77 3.95 -7.82
CA MET A 501 -8.57 5.39 -7.75
C MET A 501 -8.57 6.01 -9.16
N ALA A 502 -7.70 5.55 -10.06
CA ALA A 502 -7.55 6.12 -11.39
C ALA A 502 -8.74 5.89 -12.35
N LEU A 503 -9.64 4.94 -12.04
CA LEU A 503 -10.92 4.77 -12.74
C LEU A 503 -12.10 5.50 -12.08
N GLN A 504 -11.99 5.91 -10.81
CA GLN A 504 -12.98 6.75 -10.12
C GLN A 504 -12.74 8.23 -10.40
N ARG A 505 -11.47 8.66 -10.50
CA ARG A 505 -11.09 10.02 -10.85
C ARG A 505 -11.27 10.24 -12.36
N GLU A 506 -12.06 11.22 -12.76
CA GLU A 506 -12.31 11.58 -14.17
C GLU A 506 -11.15 12.40 -14.77
N ARG A 507 -9.92 11.90 -14.63
CA ARG A 507 -8.67 12.64 -14.85
C ARG A 507 -7.61 11.77 -15.51
N PRO A 508 -6.64 12.34 -16.25
CA PRO A 508 -5.56 11.57 -16.84
C PRO A 508 -4.76 10.87 -15.75
N ALA A 509 -4.37 9.62 -15.99
CA ALA A 509 -3.65 8.80 -15.03
C ALA A 509 -2.29 8.36 -15.58
N LEU A 510 -1.26 8.35 -14.75
CA LEU A 510 0.08 7.85 -15.10
C LEU A 510 0.48 6.72 -14.16
N HIS A 511 0.56 5.51 -14.69
CA HIS A 511 0.94 4.30 -13.98
C HIS A 511 2.33 3.85 -14.42
N ILE A 512 3.30 3.95 -13.51
CA ILE A 512 4.69 3.53 -13.69
C ILE A 512 4.85 2.13 -13.07
N LEU A 513 5.15 1.12 -13.89
CA LEU A 513 5.08 -0.28 -13.49
C LEU A 513 6.44 -0.98 -13.70
N GLY A 514 6.97 -1.57 -12.61
CA GLY A 514 8.32 -2.14 -12.59
C GLY A 514 8.44 -3.45 -13.36
N LEU A 515 9.51 -3.62 -14.13
CA LEU A 515 9.80 -4.81 -14.94
C LEU A 515 10.68 -5.84 -14.23
N GLY A 516 10.15 -7.03 -13.95
CA GLY A 516 10.91 -8.23 -13.57
C GLY A 516 11.30 -9.12 -14.75
N TYR A 517 10.78 -8.82 -15.95
CA TYR A 517 10.82 -9.71 -17.11
C TYR A 517 11.95 -9.44 -18.10
N SER A 518 12.59 -8.26 -18.07
CA SER A 518 13.55 -7.79 -19.07
C SER A 518 14.98 -8.34 -18.94
N ALA A 519 15.12 -9.66 -19.07
CA ALA A 519 16.39 -10.31 -19.38
C ALA A 519 16.18 -11.24 -20.59
N PRO A 520 17.01 -11.18 -21.64
CA PRO A 520 16.80 -11.96 -22.86
C PRO A 520 16.80 -13.46 -22.57
N GLU A 521 16.09 -14.25 -23.39
CA GLU A 521 15.74 -15.65 -23.11
C GLU A 521 16.93 -16.57 -22.81
N ASN A 522 18.12 -16.22 -23.31
CA ASN A 522 19.36 -16.98 -23.11
C ASN A 522 20.15 -16.61 -21.83
N SER A 523 19.68 -15.64 -21.03
CA SER A 523 20.30 -15.28 -19.75
C SER A 523 19.84 -16.21 -18.64
N GLN A 524 20.76 -16.95 -18.02
CA GLN A 524 20.50 -17.69 -16.78
C GLN A 524 20.17 -16.71 -15.66
N ARG A 525 18.87 -16.55 -15.36
CA ARG A 525 18.38 -15.74 -14.25
C ARG A 525 18.67 -16.47 -12.93
N PRO A 526 19.20 -15.79 -11.89
CA PRO A 526 19.52 -16.46 -10.63
C PRO A 526 18.30 -16.61 -9.70
N LEU A 527 17.18 -15.94 -10.00
CA LEU A 527 15.91 -15.93 -9.26
C LEU A 527 14.71 -15.73 -10.21
N SER A 528 13.50 -16.02 -9.73
CA SER A 528 12.24 -15.85 -10.46
C SER A 528 11.93 -14.37 -10.80
N PRO A 529 11.14 -14.07 -11.85
CA PRO A 529 10.70 -12.70 -12.16
C PRO A 529 9.97 -12.02 -11.00
N TRP A 530 9.19 -12.78 -10.23
CA TRP A 530 8.46 -12.26 -9.05
C TRP A 530 9.40 -11.87 -7.92
N LEU A 531 10.48 -12.64 -7.72
CA LEU A 531 11.53 -12.29 -6.74
C LEU A 531 12.33 -11.08 -7.18
N MET A 532 12.61 -10.94 -8.49
CA MET A 532 13.29 -9.76 -9.05
C MET A 532 12.46 -8.48 -8.87
N GLU A 533 11.15 -8.49 -9.16
CA GLU A 533 10.29 -7.32 -8.89
C GLU A 533 10.09 -7.06 -7.40
N SER A 534 9.91 -8.09 -6.58
CA SER A 534 9.79 -7.91 -5.14
C SER A 534 11.07 -7.29 -4.57
N ALA A 535 12.24 -7.78 -4.95
CA ALA A 535 13.52 -7.18 -4.56
C ALA A 535 13.63 -5.71 -4.99
N ALA A 536 13.11 -5.32 -6.17
CA ALA A 536 13.10 -3.93 -6.61
C ALA A 536 12.28 -3.00 -5.69
N VAL A 537 11.17 -3.50 -5.14
CA VAL A 537 10.33 -2.77 -4.17
C VAL A 537 11.02 -2.64 -2.81
N GLU A 538 11.53 -3.76 -2.28
CA GLU A 538 12.14 -3.80 -0.94
C GLU A 538 13.39 -2.92 -0.89
N SER A 539 14.20 -2.92 -1.96
CA SER A 539 15.46 -2.17 -2.12
C SER A 539 15.30 -0.68 -2.48
N ARG A 540 14.08 -0.13 -2.49
CA ARG A 540 13.75 1.21 -3.04
C ARG A 540 14.27 1.47 -4.46
N ALA A 541 14.58 0.45 -5.26
CA ALA A 541 14.88 0.62 -6.68
C ALA A 541 13.64 1.08 -7.46
N HIS A 542 12.47 0.58 -7.05
CA HIS A 542 11.13 0.94 -7.53
C HIS A 542 10.17 1.05 -6.34
N PRO A 543 10.23 2.13 -5.55
CA PRO A 543 9.33 2.32 -4.40
C PRO A 543 7.89 2.48 -4.88
N LEU A 544 6.94 2.01 -4.08
CA LEU A 544 5.52 2.07 -4.39
C LEU A 544 4.92 3.37 -3.89
N PHE A 545 4.03 3.99 -4.66
CA PHE A 545 3.22 5.11 -4.19
C PHE A 545 1.99 5.33 -5.08
N HIS A 546 1.00 6.02 -4.53
CA HIS A 546 -0.05 6.65 -5.33
C HIS A 546 -0.27 8.09 -4.87
N TYR A 547 -0.58 8.94 -5.85
CA TYR A 547 -0.85 10.36 -5.72
C TYR A 547 -2.25 10.67 -6.25
N ASP A 548 -3.13 11.10 -5.35
CA ASP A 548 -4.50 11.53 -5.68
C ASP A 548 -4.64 13.04 -5.48
N PRO A 549 -4.75 13.84 -6.55
CA PRO A 549 -4.90 15.29 -6.43
C PRO A 549 -6.24 15.72 -5.79
N GLU A 550 -7.25 14.85 -5.73
CA GLU A 550 -8.55 15.19 -5.12
C GLU A 550 -8.60 14.98 -3.61
N ILE A 551 -7.59 14.32 -3.01
CA ILE A 551 -7.40 14.24 -1.55
C ILE A 551 -6.93 15.61 -0.97
N GLY A 552 -6.75 16.64 -1.82
CA GLY A 552 -6.34 18.00 -1.47
C GLY A 552 -7.33 18.85 -0.65
N GLY A 553 -7.73 18.39 0.54
CA GLY A 553 -8.30 19.24 1.58
C GLY A 553 -7.26 20.20 2.19
N LYS A 554 -7.65 21.02 3.18
CA LYS A 554 -6.73 22.01 3.81
C LYS A 554 -5.47 21.42 4.47
N TRP A 555 -5.48 20.13 4.81
CA TRP A 555 -4.45 19.47 5.62
C TRP A 555 -4.18 18.00 5.23
N GLN A 556 -4.84 17.49 4.20
CA GLN A 556 -4.66 16.10 3.77
C GLN A 556 -3.51 16.01 2.75
N VAL A 557 -2.70 14.97 2.89
CA VAL A 557 -1.55 14.74 2.03
C VAL A 557 -1.98 13.87 0.84
N PRO A 558 -1.77 14.30 -0.42
CA PRO A 558 -2.25 13.57 -1.59
C PRO A 558 -1.41 12.33 -1.95
N LEU A 559 -0.27 12.09 -1.29
CA LEU A 559 0.67 10.99 -1.56
C LEU A 559 0.67 9.97 -0.42
N SER A 560 0.45 8.69 -0.73
CA SER A 560 0.58 7.55 0.21
C SER A 560 1.79 6.67 -0.14
N LEU A 561 2.40 6.10 0.91
CA LEU A 561 3.52 5.14 0.85
C LEU A 561 3.21 3.81 1.56
N ASP A 562 1.96 3.58 1.97
CA ASP A 562 1.61 2.60 3.02
C ASP A 562 1.88 1.13 2.64
N HIS A 563 1.95 0.82 1.34
CA HIS A 563 2.21 -0.53 0.82
C HIS A 563 3.71 -0.90 0.71
N ASN A 564 4.61 -0.01 1.11
CA ASN A 564 6.05 -0.31 1.17
C ASN A 564 6.43 -1.04 2.46
N PRO A 565 7.48 -1.90 2.45
CA PRO A 565 8.07 -2.40 3.68
C PRO A 565 8.72 -1.25 4.46
N ALA A 566 8.53 -1.23 5.79
CA ALA A 566 9.08 -0.23 6.72
C ALA A 566 9.05 1.22 6.16
N PRO A 567 7.87 1.84 5.93
CA PRO A 567 7.76 3.09 5.17
C PRO A 567 8.37 4.31 5.90
N ALA A 568 8.63 4.21 7.20
CA ALA A 568 9.36 5.23 7.97
C ALA A 568 10.90 5.09 7.90
N SER A 569 11.44 3.94 7.48
CA SER A 569 12.89 3.72 7.41
C SER A 569 13.44 4.02 6.01
N ASP A 570 14.72 4.37 5.90
CA ASP A 570 15.41 4.47 4.60
C ASP A 570 15.32 3.13 3.85
N TRP A 571 15.71 2.05 4.54
CA TRP A 571 15.70 0.67 4.06
C TRP A 571 14.94 -0.24 5.05
N PRO A 572 14.30 -1.34 4.61
CA PRO A 572 13.78 -2.34 5.53
C PRO A 572 14.92 -3.19 6.12
N ALA A 573 14.83 -3.47 7.43
CA ALA A 573 15.75 -4.36 8.14
C ALA A 573 15.16 -5.77 8.28
N TYR A 574 16.03 -6.79 8.22
CA TYR A 574 15.69 -8.20 8.37
C TYR A 574 16.78 -8.94 9.17
N PRO A 575 16.42 -9.92 10.02
CA PRO A 575 17.39 -10.78 10.70
C PRO A 575 18.00 -11.79 9.73
N LEU A 576 19.32 -11.93 9.77
CA LEU A 576 20.09 -12.92 9.03
C LEU A 576 20.81 -13.85 10.02
N GLN A 577 20.55 -15.16 9.93
CA GLN A 577 21.23 -16.18 10.73
C GLN A 577 22.30 -16.91 9.91
N TYR A 578 23.54 -16.94 10.41
CA TYR A 578 24.65 -17.68 9.81
C TYR A 578 25.47 -18.43 10.87
N ARG A 579 26.29 -19.39 10.43
CA ARG A 579 27.18 -20.16 11.32
C ARG A 579 28.61 -19.65 11.22
N THR A 580 29.15 -19.20 12.36
CA THR A 580 30.56 -18.79 12.48
C THR A 580 31.51 -20.00 12.45
N GLU A 581 32.81 -19.72 12.42
CA GLU A 581 33.87 -20.72 12.33
C GLU A 581 33.89 -21.69 13.51
N ASP A 582 33.53 -21.22 14.71
CA ASP A 582 33.39 -22.01 15.94
C ASP A 582 32.12 -22.89 15.97
N GLY A 583 31.29 -22.84 14.92
CA GLY A 583 30.06 -23.63 14.80
C GLY A 583 28.84 -23.05 15.51
N THR A 584 28.98 -21.96 16.27
CA THR A 584 27.86 -21.20 16.84
C THR A 584 27.02 -20.56 15.73
N VAL A 585 25.71 -20.51 15.94
CA VAL A 585 24.81 -19.70 15.10
C VAL A 585 24.83 -18.27 15.65
N THR A 586 24.96 -17.29 14.76
CA THR A 586 24.90 -15.86 15.06
C THR A 586 23.78 -15.26 14.24
N GLU A 587 22.96 -14.43 14.88
CA GLU A 587 21.92 -13.64 14.26
C GLU A 587 22.38 -12.18 14.20
N VAL A 588 22.19 -11.54 13.05
CA VAL A 588 22.56 -10.14 12.80
C VAL A 588 21.42 -9.49 12.03
N GLU A 589 20.90 -8.37 12.52
CA GLU A 589 20.01 -7.53 11.71
C GLU A 589 20.82 -6.77 10.66
N MET A 590 20.33 -6.76 9.43
CA MET A 590 20.93 -6.04 8.30
C MET A 590 19.82 -5.39 7.46
N THR A 591 20.11 -4.31 6.74
CA THR A 591 19.14 -3.74 5.79
C THR A 591 19.20 -4.39 4.40
N PHE A 592 18.08 -4.39 3.68
CA PHE A 592 18.01 -4.78 2.27
C PHE A 592 17.93 -3.53 1.39
N GLY A 593 19.06 -3.12 0.81
CA GLY A 593 19.21 -1.84 0.11
C GLY A 593 19.25 -1.97 -1.42
N PHE A 594 19.39 -0.83 -2.11
CA PHE A 594 19.58 -0.79 -3.56
C PHE A 594 20.75 -1.67 -4.04
N ILE A 595 21.77 -1.85 -3.19
CA ILE A 595 22.94 -2.66 -3.51
C ILE A 595 22.63 -4.16 -3.65
N ASP A 596 21.75 -4.70 -2.81
CA ASP A 596 21.36 -6.11 -2.84
C ASP A 596 20.64 -6.41 -4.15
N TYR A 597 19.73 -5.50 -4.54
CA TYR A 597 19.10 -5.54 -5.84
C TYR A 597 20.10 -5.37 -6.99
N ALA A 598 21.07 -4.47 -6.85
CA ALA A 598 22.12 -4.28 -7.87
C ALA A 598 22.97 -5.55 -8.09
N LEU A 599 23.27 -6.33 -7.04
CA LEU A 599 24.02 -7.59 -7.14
C LEU A 599 23.28 -8.65 -7.99
N LEU A 600 21.95 -8.58 -8.11
CA LEU A 600 21.16 -9.48 -8.96
C LEU A 600 21.32 -9.20 -10.47
N HIS A 601 21.86 -8.04 -10.86
CA HIS A 601 21.87 -7.56 -12.25
C HIS A 601 23.28 -7.59 -12.88
N PRO A 602 23.49 -8.28 -14.02
CA PRO A 602 24.81 -8.46 -14.63
C PRO A 602 25.63 -7.17 -14.84
N ARG A 603 24.97 -6.07 -15.22
CA ARG A 603 25.62 -4.77 -15.47
C ARG A 603 26.35 -4.19 -14.25
N TRP A 604 25.92 -4.53 -13.04
CA TRP A 604 26.51 -4.00 -11.80
C TRP A 604 27.64 -4.88 -11.26
N TRP A 605 27.84 -6.10 -11.76
CA TRP A 605 28.84 -7.02 -11.20
C TRP A 605 30.27 -6.47 -11.22
N ARG A 606 30.65 -5.67 -12.23
CA ARG A 606 31.96 -4.96 -12.30
C ARG A 606 32.21 -3.97 -11.15
N HIS A 607 31.16 -3.60 -10.40
CA HIS A 607 31.18 -2.68 -9.26
C HIS A 607 31.29 -3.39 -7.90
N PHE A 608 31.45 -4.73 -7.89
CA PHE A 608 31.77 -5.55 -6.71
C PHE A 608 33.11 -6.29 -6.86
N HIS A 609 33.88 -6.39 -5.77
CA HIS A 609 35.12 -7.19 -5.71
C HIS A 609 35.17 -8.00 -4.41
N PRO A 610 35.54 -9.30 -4.41
CA PRO A 610 35.67 -10.06 -3.16
C PRO A 610 36.76 -9.49 -2.25
N VAL A 611 36.52 -9.51 -0.93
CA VAL A 611 37.52 -9.14 0.09
C VAL A 611 38.45 -10.33 0.35
N PRO A 612 39.79 -10.18 0.23
CA PRO A 612 40.73 -11.20 0.68
C PRO A 612 40.67 -11.40 2.19
N ASP A 613 40.77 -12.65 2.64
CA ASP A 613 40.63 -13.01 4.07
C ASP A 613 41.72 -12.44 5.00
N THR A 614 42.75 -11.80 4.45
CA THR A 614 43.84 -11.13 5.18
C THR A 614 43.51 -9.71 5.66
N LEU A 615 42.35 -9.13 5.31
CA LEU A 615 41.97 -7.77 5.74
C LEU A 615 41.28 -7.73 7.12
N ASP A 616 41.77 -6.84 7.98
CA ASP A 616 41.21 -6.55 9.31
C ASP A 616 39.88 -5.78 9.22
N ALA A 617 38.94 -6.11 10.11
CA ALA A 617 37.67 -5.40 10.29
C ALA A 617 37.78 -3.94 10.81
N LYS A 618 38.98 -3.35 10.75
CA LYS A 618 39.24 -1.92 11.04
C LYS A 618 39.41 -1.07 9.78
N GLU A 619 39.66 -1.68 8.63
CA GLU A 619 39.85 -0.97 7.34
C GLU A 619 38.58 -0.99 6.47
N ILE A 620 37.77 -2.04 6.63
CA ILE A 620 36.45 -2.21 6.02
C ILE A 620 35.34 -1.93 7.06
N MET A 621 34.18 -1.50 6.58
CA MET A 621 33.00 -1.14 7.38
C MET A 621 31.73 -1.67 6.70
N HIS A 622 30.71 -2.08 7.47
CA HIS A 622 29.46 -2.55 6.87
C HIS A 622 28.77 -1.41 6.11
N LEU A 623 28.05 -1.72 5.04
CA LEU A 623 27.43 -0.67 4.22
C LEU A 623 26.44 0.20 5.00
N ASP A 624 25.64 -0.40 5.88
CA ASP A 624 24.64 0.31 6.68
C ASP A 624 25.29 1.41 7.54
N ASP A 625 26.36 1.07 8.28
CA ASP A 625 27.17 2.04 9.04
C ASP A 625 27.74 3.12 8.12
N TYR A 626 28.29 2.71 6.98
CA TYR A 626 29.00 3.59 6.04
C TYR A 626 28.06 4.63 5.40
N LEU A 627 26.81 4.25 5.09
CA LEU A 627 25.80 5.17 4.56
C LEU A 627 25.27 6.14 5.63
N ALA A 628 25.42 5.82 6.91
CA ALA A 628 25.03 6.68 8.03
C ALA A 628 26.12 7.71 8.43
N LEU A 629 27.35 7.58 7.93
CA LEU A 629 28.44 8.52 8.22
C LEU A 629 28.32 9.87 7.49
N GLU A 630 28.78 10.93 8.15
CA GLU A 630 28.92 12.26 7.52
C GLU A 630 30.12 12.32 6.54
N PRO A 631 30.09 13.19 5.51
CA PRO A 631 31.10 13.25 4.45
C PRO A 631 32.57 13.41 4.90
N GLU A 632 32.83 14.04 6.05
CA GLU A 632 34.17 14.12 6.62
C GLU A 632 34.67 12.76 7.16
N GLN A 633 33.77 11.95 7.71
CA GLN A 633 34.07 10.70 8.43
C GLN A 633 34.31 9.51 7.49
N ILE A 634 33.74 9.57 6.28
CA ILE A 634 33.89 8.57 5.20
C ILE A 634 35.38 8.35 4.79
N LYS A 635 36.26 9.34 5.03
CA LYS A 635 37.65 9.33 4.58
C LYS A 635 38.43 8.14 5.16
N ASN A 636 39.03 7.35 4.26
CA ASN A 636 39.84 6.15 4.52
C ASN A 636 39.11 4.86 4.94
N ARG A 637 37.76 4.82 4.92
CA ARG A 637 36.97 3.58 5.09
C ARG A 637 36.59 2.97 3.74
N LEU A 638 36.50 1.64 3.67
CA LEU A 638 35.97 0.91 2.52
C LEU A 638 34.64 0.22 2.89
N PRO A 639 33.53 0.45 2.16
CA PRO A 639 32.26 -0.22 2.42
C PRO A 639 32.29 -1.67 1.92
N PHE A 640 31.71 -2.60 2.68
CA PHE A 640 31.49 -3.97 2.26
C PHE A 640 30.04 -4.45 2.43
N LEU A 641 29.63 -5.39 1.57
CA LEU A 641 28.36 -6.10 1.59
C LEU A 641 28.59 -7.60 1.88
N TRP A 642 27.63 -8.25 2.54
CA TRP A 642 27.59 -9.71 2.66
C TRP A 642 26.83 -10.35 1.49
N ALA A 643 27.49 -11.26 0.78
CA ALA A 643 26.92 -12.03 -0.33
C ALA A 643 27.13 -13.53 -0.12
N VAL A 644 26.28 -14.34 -0.75
CA VAL A 644 26.38 -15.80 -0.73
C VAL A 644 26.83 -16.30 -2.10
N TYR A 645 27.98 -16.97 -2.11
CA TYR A 645 28.55 -17.63 -3.27
C TYR A 645 28.21 -19.13 -3.25
N ASP A 646 27.83 -19.67 -4.40
CA ASP A 646 27.53 -21.11 -4.58
C ASP A 646 28.68 -21.81 -5.30
N ASP A 647 29.50 -22.53 -4.53
CA ASP A 647 30.61 -23.34 -5.06
C ASP A 647 30.05 -24.67 -5.57
N GLN A 648 29.91 -24.82 -6.89
CA GLN A 648 29.19 -25.94 -7.51
C GLN A 648 29.69 -27.31 -7.00
N GLY A 649 28.88 -27.94 -6.14
CA GLY A 649 29.18 -29.23 -5.51
C GLY A 649 29.80 -29.18 -4.11
N ARG A 650 29.98 -28.00 -3.50
CA ARG A 650 30.40 -27.84 -2.09
C ARG A 650 29.49 -26.94 -1.23
N GLY A 651 28.41 -26.41 -1.80
CA GLY A 651 27.34 -25.69 -1.08
C GLY A 651 27.54 -24.19 -0.95
N THR A 652 26.47 -23.51 -0.53
CA THR A 652 26.43 -22.06 -0.33
C THR A 652 27.35 -21.60 0.79
N ARG A 653 28.01 -20.46 0.60
CA ARG A 653 28.98 -19.87 1.54
C ARG A 653 28.86 -18.36 1.59
N LEU A 654 28.99 -17.81 2.79
CA LEU A 654 29.04 -16.36 2.99
C LEU A 654 30.41 -15.78 2.55
N ARG A 655 30.40 -14.63 1.89
CA ARG A 655 31.58 -13.84 1.44
C ARG A 655 31.33 -12.35 1.67
N ARG A 656 32.41 -11.58 1.83
CA ARG A 656 32.41 -10.11 1.89
C ARG A 656 32.79 -9.55 0.52
N LEU A 657 32.05 -8.55 0.02
CA LEU A 657 32.34 -7.86 -1.25
C LEU A 657 32.57 -6.36 -1.00
N ILE A 658 33.67 -5.79 -1.49
CA ILE A 658 33.86 -4.32 -1.59
C ILE A 658 32.99 -3.77 -2.70
N VAL A 659 32.48 -2.57 -2.48
CA VAL A 659 31.59 -1.83 -3.38
C VAL A 659 32.33 -0.66 -4.00
N SER A 660 32.26 -0.46 -5.33
CA SER A 660 32.84 0.73 -5.97
C SER A 660 32.08 2.03 -5.60
N ARG A 661 32.78 3.17 -5.58
CA ARG A 661 32.19 4.48 -5.27
C ARG A 661 31.00 4.86 -6.17
N ALA A 662 31.00 4.44 -7.44
CA ALA A 662 29.89 4.72 -8.36
C ALA A 662 28.57 4.09 -7.90
N LEU A 663 28.60 2.85 -7.42
CA LEU A 663 27.42 2.17 -6.88
C LEU A 663 27.01 2.72 -5.50
N ILE A 664 27.97 3.18 -4.69
CA ILE A 664 27.68 3.91 -3.44
C ILE A 664 26.93 5.23 -3.72
N LEU A 665 27.35 6.01 -4.73
CA LEU A 665 26.65 7.23 -5.13
C LEU A 665 25.21 6.94 -5.62
N ALA A 666 25.02 5.84 -6.36
CA ALA A 666 23.67 5.40 -6.75
C ALA A 666 22.81 5.00 -5.53
N CYS A 667 23.39 4.37 -4.49
CA CYS A 667 22.68 4.06 -3.25
C CYS A 667 22.23 5.33 -2.51
N PHE A 668 23.07 6.37 -2.48
CA PHE A 668 22.68 7.68 -1.94
C PHE A 668 21.55 8.33 -2.75
N ASP A 669 21.63 8.34 -4.09
CA ASP A 669 20.56 8.88 -4.96
C ASP A 669 19.19 8.20 -4.70
N ARG A 670 19.16 6.87 -4.58
CA ARG A 670 17.95 6.12 -4.21
C ARG A 670 17.42 6.51 -2.83
N ARG A 671 18.30 6.69 -1.84
CA ARG A 671 17.90 7.09 -0.48
C ARG A 671 17.33 8.50 -0.44
N GLU A 672 17.97 9.48 -1.07
CA GLU A 672 17.47 10.86 -1.07
C GLU A 672 16.19 11.01 -1.93
N PHE A 673 16.01 10.19 -2.98
CA PHE A 673 14.71 10.07 -3.66
C PHE A 673 13.62 9.52 -2.73
N TRP A 674 13.91 8.43 -2.00
CA TRP A 674 12.98 7.86 -1.02
C TRP A 674 12.61 8.87 0.09
N ARG A 675 13.58 9.58 0.65
CA ARG A 675 13.37 10.66 1.64
C ARG A 675 12.55 11.83 1.06
N THR A 676 12.71 12.13 -0.23
CA THR A 676 11.86 13.11 -0.93
C THR A 676 10.41 12.65 -0.98
N LEU A 677 10.16 11.37 -1.29
CA LEU A 677 8.81 10.79 -1.24
C LEU A 677 8.24 10.80 0.20
N GLN A 678 9.03 10.41 1.20
CA GLN A 678 8.63 10.47 2.62
C GLN A 678 8.18 11.87 3.03
N ALA A 679 9.00 12.90 2.79
CA ALA A 679 8.69 14.27 3.14
C ALA A 679 7.42 14.80 2.45
N LEU A 680 7.18 14.37 1.19
CA LEU A 680 5.97 14.68 0.42
C LEU A 680 4.73 13.90 0.91
N ALA A 681 4.91 12.71 1.48
CA ALA A 681 3.88 11.93 2.16
C ALA A 681 3.64 12.37 3.62
N GLY A 682 4.39 13.36 4.12
CA GLY A 682 4.31 13.85 5.50
C GLY A 682 5.10 13.01 6.52
N VAL A 683 5.74 11.92 6.08
CA VAL A 683 6.66 11.09 6.88
C VAL A 683 7.97 11.88 7.07
N HIS A 684 8.48 11.94 8.31
CA HIS A 684 9.67 12.73 8.69
C HIS A 684 9.65 14.17 8.16
N ASN A 685 8.49 14.82 8.27
CA ASN A 685 8.36 16.20 7.88
C ASN A 685 9.04 17.11 8.93
N ARG A 686 10.23 17.60 8.60
CA ARG A 686 11.05 18.48 9.43
C ARG A 686 10.31 19.69 10.02
N HIS A 687 9.27 20.22 9.36
CA HIS A 687 8.47 21.31 9.93
C HIS A 687 7.55 20.83 11.05
N VAL A 688 7.01 19.62 10.94
CA VAL A 688 6.25 18.94 12.00
C VAL A 688 7.18 18.57 13.14
N GLU A 689 8.36 18.01 12.88
CA GLU A 689 9.37 17.69 13.90
C GLU A 689 9.77 18.92 14.73
N ILE A 690 10.07 20.04 14.07
CA ILE A 690 10.40 21.31 14.75
C ILE A 690 9.21 21.83 15.56
N ALA A 691 7.98 21.70 15.04
CA ALA A 691 6.77 22.10 15.76
C ALA A 691 6.51 21.20 16.98
N VAL A 692 6.72 19.89 16.87
CA VAL A 692 6.59 18.92 17.97
C VAL A 692 7.67 19.15 19.01
N ALA A 693 8.95 19.28 18.63
CA ALA A 693 10.05 19.57 19.55
C ALA A 693 9.87 20.91 20.28
N ARG A 694 9.27 21.91 19.61
CA ARG A 694 8.88 23.16 20.25
C ARG A 694 7.69 22.98 21.20
N ALA A 695 6.67 22.22 20.81
CA ALA A 695 5.50 21.98 21.66
C ALA A 695 5.85 21.14 22.91
N THR A 696 6.74 20.15 22.80
CA THR A 696 7.19 19.34 23.94
C THR A 696 8.10 20.13 24.87
N THR A 697 8.96 21.02 24.36
CA THR A 697 9.73 21.93 25.21
C THR A 697 8.84 22.98 25.90
N GLU A 698 7.92 23.63 25.19
CA GLU A 698 6.96 24.56 25.81
C GLU A 698 6.04 23.87 26.84
N ALA A 699 5.64 22.62 26.61
CA ALA A 699 4.87 21.82 27.57
C ALA A 699 5.71 21.41 28.80
N ARG A 700 6.97 21.02 28.61
CA ARG A 700 7.90 20.69 29.69
C ARG A 700 8.20 21.91 30.58
N ASP A 701 8.52 23.05 29.96
CA ASP A 701 8.70 24.34 30.65
C ASP A 701 7.49 24.69 31.51
N LYS A 702 6.28 24.43 31.01
CA LYS A 702 5.03 24.67 31.74
C LYS A 702 4.87 23.67 32.91
N ALA A 703 5.14 22.39 32.70
CA ALA A 703 5.06 21.36 33.73
C ALA A 703 6.05 21.62 34.87
N GLU A 704 7.31 21.94 34.57
CA GLU A 704 8.34 22.27 35.56
C GLU A 704 7.95 23.52 36.38
N ARG A 705 7.40 24.56 35.72
CA ARG A 705 6.86 25.75 36.42
C ARG A 705 5.65 25.42 37.31
N GLN A 706 4.75 24.55 36.87
CA GLN A 706 3.62 24.10 37.69
C GLN A 706 4.09 23.28 38.90
N GLN A 707 5.07 22.40 38.72
CA GLN A 707 5.68 21.61 39.79
C GLN A 707 6.36 22.52 40.84
N VAL A 708 7.13 23.53 40.42
CA VAL A 708 7.74 24.51 41.33
C VAL A 708 6.68 25.28 42.13
N THR A 709 5.59 25.71 41.50
CA THR A 709 4.47 26.38 42.19
C THR A 709 3.81 25.46 43.21
N LEU A 710 3.46 24.22 42.84
CA LEU A 710 2.85 23.24 43.74
C LEU A 710 3.76 22.89 44.93
N ILE A 711 5.07 22.76 44.72
CA ILE A 711 6.04 22.55 45.80
C ILE A 711 6.10 23.76 46.73
N ALA A 712 6.02 24.99 46.21
CA ALA A 712 6.00 26.21 47.01
C ALA A 712 4.70 26.32 47.84
N GLU A 713 3.54 26.03 47.24
CA GLU A 713 2.23 26.03 47.90
C GLU A 713 2.16 24.96 49.00
N HIS A 714 2.55 23.71 48.70
CA HIS A 714 2.59 22.63 49.68
C HIS A 714 3.57 22.93 50.83
N ARG A 715 4.72 23.54 50.54
CA ARG A 715 5.69 23.96 51.57
C ARG A 715 5.16 25.10 52.43
N ALA A 716 4.38 26.03 51.88
CA ALA A 716 3.70 27.09 52.63
C ALA A 716 2.61 26.51 53.54
N GLU A 717 1.83 25.55 53.04
CA GLU A 717 0.78 24.87 53.82
C GLU A 717 1.37 24.02 54.96
N LEU A 718 2.44 23.25 54.70
CA LEU A 718 3.19 22.55 55.76
C LEU A 718 3.76 23.52 56.81
N ALA A 719 4.17 24.73 56.42
CA ALA A 719 4.61 25.76 57.36
C ALA A 719 3.44 26.31 58.20
N ARG A 720 2.27 26.53 57.58
CA ARG A 720 1.04 26.97 58.27
C ARG A 720 0.58 25.93 59.30
N VAL A 721 0.42 24.67 58.89
CA VAL A 721 0.02 23.56 59.78
C VAL A 721 1.02 23.39 60.94
N ARG A 722 2.33 23.55 60.71
CA ARG A 722 3.34 23.51 61.78
C ARG A 722 3.23 24.69 62.76
N GLN A 723 2.88 25.89 62.29
CA GLN A 723 2.65 27.04 63.17
C GLN A 723 1.37 26.87 63.99
N GLU A 724 0.28 26.40 63.38
CA GLU A 724 -0.99 26.14 64.06
C GLU A 724 -0.85 25.04 65.13
N ALA A 725 -0.23 23.90 64.80
CA ALA A 725 0.07 22.83 65.76
C ALA A 725 1.07 23.26 66.85
N GLY A 726 2.02 24.14 66.53
CA GLY A 726 2.95 24.74 67.49
C GLY A 726 2.25 25.66 68.50
N ALA A 727 1.30 26.48 68.03
CA ALA A 727 0.48 27.32 68.89
C ALA A 727 -0.44 26.48 69.81
N ASP A 728 -1.07 25.43 69.29
CA ASP A 728 -1.93 24.54 70.06
C ASP A 728 -1.17 23.71 71.11
N THR A 729 0.04 23.23 70.79
CA THR A 729 0.88 22.53 71.76
C THR A 729 1.42 23.46 72.85
N LEU A 730 1.84 24.68 72.50
CA LEU A 730 2.18 25.73 73.48
C LEU A 730 1.00 26.11 74.37
N ARG A 731 -0.22 26.19 73.80
CA ARG A 731 -1.44 26.46 74.55
C ARG A 731 -1.72 25.35 75.56
N ARG A 732 -1.69 24.08 75.13
CA ARG A 732 -1.89 22.93 76.01
C ARG A 732 -0.82 22.84 77.11
N LEU A 733 0.44 23.15 76.80
CA LEU A 733 1.52 23.23 77.80
C LEU A 733 1.31 24.39 78.80
N THR A 734 0.81 25.53 78.34
CA THR A 734 0.44 26.64 79.24
C THR A 734 -0.74 26.24 80.13
N GLU A 735 -1.76 25.56 79.60
CA GLU A 735 -2.92 25.07 80.35
C GLU A 735 -2.52 23.96 81.37
N THR A 736 -1.57 23.07 81.06
CA THR A 736 -1.06 22.07 82.02
C THR A 736 -0.15 22.69 83.07
N LEU A 737 0.72 23.65 82.72
CA LEU A 737 1.54 24.36 83.72
C LEU A 737 0.70 25.23 84.65
N LEU A 738 -0.40 25.85 84.16
CA LEU A 738 -1.36 26.58 85.00
C LEU A 738 -2.24 25.67 85.87
N THR A 739 -2.26 24.36 85.63
CA THR A 739 -2.94 23.37 86.49
C THR A 739 -1.98 22.58 87.39
N MET A 740 -0.66 22.72 87.19
CA MET A 740 0.39 22.14 88.05
C MET A 740 1.06 23.22 88.90
N ASP A 741 0.30 23.87 89.78
CA ASP A 741 0.85 24.67 90.88
C ASP A 741 0.66 23.94 92.23
N LEU A 742 1.64 24.15 93.13
CA LEU A 742 1.79 23.64 94.50
C LEU A 742 2.20 22.16 94.71
N VAL A 743 3.14 22.01 95.67
CA VAL A 743 3.60 20.79 96.39
C VAL A 743 4.71 19.93 95.75
N SER A 744 5.91 20.52 95.73
CA SER A 744 7.13 20.04 96.42
C SER A 744 7.80 18.69 96.09
N THR A 745 9.11 18.79 95.79
CA THR A 745 10.11 17.71 95.74
C THR A 745 10.63 17.29 97.14
N PRO A 746 11.39 16.19 97.23
CA PRO A 746 12.86 16.31 97.38
C PRO A 746 13.63 15.39 96.40
N ILE A 747 14.58 15.89 95.62
CA ILE A 747 16.01 16.15 95.94
C ILE A 747 16.86 14.86 96.05
N ALA A 748 17.70 14.66 95.03
CA ALA A 748 18.97 13.95 95.10
C ALA A 748 20.00 14.67 94.21
N SER A 749 21.11 15.10 94.79
CA SER A 749 22.19 15.92 94.20
C SER A 749 23.55 15.27 94.54
N ALA A 750 24.66 15.48 93.84
CA ALA A 750 24.99 16.02 92.52
C ALA A 750 26.36 15.39 92.11
N ASP A 751 26.80 15.39 90.85
CA ASP A 751 27.83 16.29 90.27
C ASP A 751 28.40 15.55 89.03
N SER A 752 29.04 16.16 88.02
CA SER A 752 29.08 17.54 87.51
C SER A 752 29.70 17.50 86.08
N ASP A 753 29.40 18.49 85.23
CA ASP A 753 30.07 18.87 83.96
C ASP A 753 30.38 17.76 82.91
N THR A 754 30.03 17.92 81.63
CA THR A 754 30.69 18.90 80.73
C THR A 754 29.81 19.20 79.49
N ILE A 755 29.93 20.42 78.93
CA ILE A 755 29.30 20.85 77.67
C ILE A 755 30.39 21.06 76.58
N PRO A 756 30.09 20.76 75.30
CA PRO A 756 30.54 21.64 74.21
C PRO A 756 29.36 22.23 73.37
N PRO A 757 29.53 23.41 72.73
CA PRO A 757 28.44 24.17 72.09
C PRO A 757 28.36 24.02 70.56
N SER A 758 27.44 24.78 69.94
CA SER A 758 27.26 24.94 68.49
C SER A 758 27.86 26.26 67.97
N SER A 759 28.45 26.27 66.76
CA SER A 759 28.78 27.51 66.02
C SER A 759 29.07 27.30 64.51
N THR A 760 28.29 28.03 63.70
CA THR A 760 28.53 28.63 62.35
C THR A 760 29.88 28.52 61.61
N ILE A 761 29.80 28.30 60.28
CA ILE A 761 30.36 29.09 59.13
C ILE A 761 31.33 30.24 59.53
N ASP A 762 32.56 30.42 59.00
CA ASP A 762 32.86 30.87 57.61
C ASP A 762 34.37 30.75 57.13
N GLU A 763 34.66 31.29 55.92
CA GLU A 763 35.91 31.39 55.10
C GLU A 763 37.35 31.46 55.73
N ALA A 764 38.36 30.91 55.01
CA ALA A 764 39.53 31.65 54.41
C ALA A 764 40.85 30.84 54.20
N LEU A 765 41.65 31.27 53.20
CA LEU A 765 42.93 30.70 52.66
C LEU A 765 44.21 31.28 53.35
N PRO A 766 45.43 30.66 53.27
CA PRO A 766 46.35 30.87 52.11
C PRO A 766 47.41 29.77 51.73
N ASP A 767 47.63 29.64 50.40
CA ASP A 767 48.87 29.53 49.57
C ASP A 767 50.18 28.83 50.05
N GLY A 768 51.00 28.27 49.12
CA GLY A 768 52.27 27.60 49.47
C GLY A 768 53.31 27.11 48.42
N GLN A 769 53.03 27.00 47.10
CA GLN A 769 53.99 26.58 46.02
C GLN A 769 54.48 25.09 46.14
N ASP A 770 55.07 24.36 45.16
CA ASP A 770 55.73 24.55 43.84
C ASP A 770 55.76 23.12 43.15
N ARG A 771 55.84 22.80 41.84
CA ARG A 771 55.98 23.48 40.54
C ARG A 771 55.66 22.54 39.33
N ARG A 772 55.57 23.12 38.11
CA ARG A 772 55.89 22.56 36.76
C ARG A 772 55.02 21.47 36.09
N THR A 773 54.07 21.97 35.29
CA THR A 773 53.94 21.73 33.82
C THR A 773 53.78 20.31 33.27
N GLN A 774 52.55 20.00 32.82
CA GLN A 774 52.31 19.38 31.50
C GLN A 774 50.90 19.75 31.00
N GLU A 775 50.71 19.82 29.68
CA GLU A 775 49.42 20.09 29.02
C GLU A 775 48.64 18.77 28.85
N ILE A 776 47.34 18.78 29.16
CA ILE A 776 46.40 17.68 28.87
C ILE A 776 45.06 18.28 28.45
N ASP A 777 44.50 17.76 27.36
CA ASP A 777 43.22 18.20 26.79
C ASP A 777 42.03 17.86 27.70
N ILE A 778 41.04 18.77 27.75
CA ILE A 778 39.75 18.50 28.40
C ILE A 778 38.80 17.90 27.35
N ALA A 779 38.50 16.62 27.48
CA ALA A 779 37.44 15.97 26.71
C ALA A 779 36.07 16.55 27.11
N VAL A 780 35.25 16.91 26.11
CA VAL A 780 33.85 17.27 26.31
C VAL A 780 33.01 16.03 26.03
N GLU A 781 32.59 15.35 27.09
CA GLU A 781 31.75 14.15 27.02
C GLU A 781 30.29 14.55 26.77
N SER A 782 29.95 14.77 25.50
CA SER A 782 28.61 15.18 25.08
C SER A 782 27.64 14.00 25.09
N VAL A 783 27.00 13.74 26.23
CA VAL A 783 25.98 12.68 26.38
C VAL A 783 24.78 12.94 25.46
N SER A 784 24.59 12.06 24.48
CA SER A 784 23.42 12.03 23.60
C SER A 784 22.23 11.39 24.32
N VAL A 785 21.23 12.19 24.71
CA VAL A 785 19.99 11.66 25.31
C VAL A 785 19.05 11.17 24.21
N SER A 786 19.07 9.86 23.96
CA SER A 786 18.02 9.17 23.21
C SER A 786 16.75 9.09 24.05
N VAL A 787 15.67 9.75 23.63
CA VAL A 787 14.35 9.57 24.25
C VAL A 787 13.70 8.30 23.70
N SER A 788 14.01 7.17 24.31
CA SER A 788 13.17 5.98 24.21
C SER A 788 11.84 6.25 24.92
N VAL A 789 10.72 5.94 24.27
CA VAL A 789 9.47 5.68 24.99
C VAL A 789 9.63 4.32 25.64
N SER A 790 10.18 4.31 26.84
CA SER A 790 10.17 3.14 27.72
C SER A 790 8.79 3.05 28.37
N ASP A 791 8.17 1.88 28.31
CA ASP A 791 7.25 1.48 29.39
C ASP A 791 7.97 1.66 30.74
N PRO A 792 7.27 2.06 31.81
CA PRO A 792 7.90 2.19 33.12
C PRO A 792 8.54 0.86 33.52
N GLU A 793 9.80 0.88 33.97
CA GLU A 793 10.47 -0.32 34.48
C GLU A 793 9.58 -0.97 35.55
N PRO A 794 9.30 -2.29 35.47
CA PRO A 794 8.30 -2.92 36.32
C PRO A 794 8.70 -2.81 37.79
N THR A 795 7.98 -1.97 38.53
CA THR A 795 8.22 -1.76 39.96
C THR A 795 8.01 -3.07 40.71
N ALA A 796 8.87 -3.33 41.70
CA ALA A 796 8.78 -4.54 42.51
C ALA A 796 7.50 -4.61 43.36
N GLU A 797 6.81 -3.48 43.55
CA GLU A 797 5.53 -3.37 44.24
C GLU A 797 4.40 -3.10 43.22
N PRO A 798 3.23 -3.76 43.35
CA PRO A 798 2.06 -3.52 42.52
C PRO A 798 1.36 -2.20 42.88
N TRP A 799 0.73 -1.56 41.90
CA TRP A 799 0.06 -0.26 42.10
C TRP A 799 -1.08 -0.04 41.08
N ILE A 800 -1.81 1.07 41.22
CA ILE A 800 -2.95 1.42 40.37
C ILE A 800 -2.86 2.89 39.97
N ASP A 801 -3.06 3.19 38.69
CA ASP A 801 -3.33 4.54 38.16
C ASP A 801 -4.76 4.96 38.56
N THR A 802 -4.98 5.18 39.86
CA THR A 802 -6.27 5.57 40.45
C THR A 802 -6.96 6.71 39.68
N PRO A 803 -6.27 7.77 39.20
CA PRO A 803 -6.90 8.82 38.38
C PRO A 803 -7.51 8.37 37.04
N LEU A 804 -7.09 7.23 36.50
CA LEU A 804 -7.61 6.64 35.25
C LEU A 804 -8.77 5.65 35.51
N CYS A 805 -9.10 5.35 36.78
CA CYS A 805 -10.13 4.38 37.12
C CYS A 805 -11.53 4.83 36.69
N THR A 806 -12.25 3.96 36.00
CA THR A 806 -13.60 4.19 35.45
C THR A 806 -14.74 3.67 36.34
N THR A 807 -14.45 3.25 37.58
CA THR A 807 -15.44 2.72 38.56
C THR A 807 -16.29 1.56 37.99
N CYS A 808 -15.67 0.66 37.23
CA CYS A 808 -16.32 -0.48 36.56
C CYS A 808 -16.68 -1.66 37.50
N ASN A 809 -16.18 -1.67 38.74
CA ASN A 809 -16.34 -2.71 39.77
C ASN A 809 -15.65 -4.07 39.52
N GLU A 810 -15.23 -4.40 38.30
CA GLU A 810 -14.62 -5.70 37.96
C GLU A 810 -13.52 -6.16 38.92
N CYS A 811 -12.58 -5.27 39.28
CA CYS A 811 -11.50 -5.58 40.23
C CYS A 811 -12.00 -5.75 41.68
N THR A 812 -12.95 -4.92 42.12
CA THR A 812 -13.53 -5.01 43.48
C THR A 812 -14.44 -6.24 43.63
N ASP A 813 -15.10 -6.69 42.57
CA ASP A 813 -15.90 -7.91 42.57
C ASP A 813 -14.99 -9.17 42.53
N LEU A 814 -13.80 -9.07 41.94
CA LEU A 814 -12.77 -10.13 41.95
C LEU A 814 -12.13 -10.30 43.33
N ASN A 815 -11.73 -9.22 44.01
CA ASN A 815 -11.28 -9.28 45.40
C ASN A 815 -11.54 -7.96 46.17
N PRO A 816 -12.63 -7.87 46.97
CA PRO A 816 -13.04 -6.65 47.69
C PRO A 816 -12.23 -6.34 48.96
N LYS A 817 -11.06 -6.97 49.13
CA LYS A 817 -10.09 -6.65 50.19
C LYS A 817 -8.76 -6.16 49.63
N LEU A 818 -8.33 -6.75 48.51
CA LEU A 818 -7.16 -6.31 47.74
C LEU A 818 -7.46 -5.00 47.00
N PHE A 819 -8.66 -4.87 46.43
CA PHE A 819 -9.12 -3.66 45.75
C PHE A 819 -10.23 -2.97 46.55
N VAL A 820 -10.07 -1.68 46.79
CA VAL A 820 -11.00 -0.84 47.55
C VAL A 820 -11.26 0.44 46.75
N TYR A 821 -12.41 1.08 46.98
CA TYR A 821 -12.70 2.40 46.43
C TYR A 821 -12.42 3.51 47.44
N ASN A 822 -11.68 4.53 47.01
CA ASN A 822 -11.46 5.75 47.78
C ASN A 822 -12.72 6.65 47.83
N GLU A 823 -12.63 7.80 48.50
CA GLU A 823 -13.77 8.73 48.66
C GLU A 823 -14.35 9.25 47.33
N ASP A 824 -13.52 9.36 46.29
CA ASP A 824 -13.90 9.77 44.93
C ASP A 824 -14.39 8.60 44.03
N LYS A 825 -14.50 7.39 44.59
CA LYS A 825 -14.85 6.12 43.91
C LYS A 825 -13.85 5.65 42.84
N GLN A 826 -12.58 6.00 43.00
CA GLN A 826 -11.50 5.46 42.19
C GLN A 826 -10.84 4.28 42.92
N ALA A 827 -10.39 3.28 42.17
CA ALA A 827 -9.84 2.06 42.76
C ALA A 827 -8.43 2.31 43.31
N GLU A 828 -8.18 1.81 44.52
CA GLU A 828 -6.89 1.80 45.20
C GLU A 828 -6.61 0.39 45.77
N ILE A 829 -5.35 0.12 46.09
CA ILE A 829 -4.97 -1.14 46.74
C ILE A 829 -5.23 -1.02 48.24
N GLY A 830 -6.02 -1.96 48.78
CA GLY A 830 -6.29 -2.10 50.20
C GLY A 830 -5.24 -2.96 50.90
N ASP A 831 -5.60 -4.19 51.26
CA ASP A 831 -4.71 -5.12 51.95
C ASP A 831 -3.98 -6.03 50.95
N LEU A 832 -2.70 -5.72 50.69
CA LEU A 832 -1.80 -6.53 49.86
C LEU A 832 -1.65 -7.98 50.34
N THR A 833 -1.93 -8.28 51.62
CA THR A 833 -1.87 -9.65 52.16
C THR A 833 -3.17 -10.42 51.96
N ALA A 834 -4.23 -9.78 51.44
CA ALA A 834 -5.55 -10.37 51.24
C ALA A 834 -5.82 -10.91 49.82
N GLY A 835 -4.79 -10.94 48.94
CA GLY A 835 -4.87 -11.53 47.60
C GLY A 835 -3.50 -12.03 47.12
N THR A 836 -3.45 -12.60 45.90
CA THR A 836 -2.23 -13.13 45.30
C THR A 836 -1.78 -12.31 44.09
N HIS A 837 -0.52 -12.46 43.67
CA HIS A 837 -0.03 -11.89 42.39
C HIS A 837 -0.87 -12.35 41.20
N ASP A 838 -1.32 -13.61 41.23
CA ASP A 838 -2.21 -14.19 40.23
C ASP A 838 -3.58 -13.49 40.19
N ASP A 839 -4.03 -12.84 41.28
CA ASP A 839 -5.26 -12.03 41.31
C ASP A 839 -5.02 -10.59 40.81
N LEU A 840 -3.83 -10.03 41.07
CA LEU A 840 -3.41 -8.73 40.54
C LEU A 840 -3.31 -8.77 39.00
N VAL A 841 -2.73 -9.83 38.44
CA VAL A 841 -2.63 -10.02 36.98
C VAL A 841 -4.03 -10.14 36.34
N LYS A 842 -4.92 -10.96 36.89
CA LYS A 842 -6.31 -11.08 36.38
C LYS A 842 -7.07 -9.76 36.47
N ALA A 843 -6.89 -9.00 37.55
CA ALA A 843 -7.51 -7.68 37.67
C ALA A 843 -6.98 -6.69 36.61
N ALA A 844 -5.69 -6.75 36.27
CA ALA A 844 -5.11 -5.97 35.17
C ALA A 844 -5.64 -6.37 33.79
N GLU A 845 -5.75 -7.67 33.50
CA GLU A 845 -6.31 -8.19 32.24
C GLU A 845 -7.79 -7.81 32.04
N ILE A 846 -8.59 -7.82 33.12
CA ILE A 846 -10.02 -7.51 33.08
C ILE A 846 -10.27 -5.99 33.11
N CYS A 847 -9.32 -5.17 33.59
CA CYS A 847 -9.52 -3.72 33.75
C CYS A 847 -9.74 -3.02 32.40
N PRO A 848 -10.94 -2.47 32.10
CA PRO A 848 -11.22 -1.80 30.84
C PRO A 848 -10.51 -0.45 30.68
N ALA A 849 -9.91 0.07 31.76
CA ALA A 849 -9.08 1.27 31.77
C ALA A 849 -7.57 0.97 31.76
N GLN A 850 -7.18 -0.31 31.84
CA GLN A 850 -5.78 -0.79 31.92
C GLN A 850 -4.94 -0.09 33.00
N CYS A 851 -5.58 0.36 34.07
CA CYS A 851 -4.99 1.21 35.11
C CYS A 851 -4.43 0.42 36.32
N ILE A 852 -4.27 -0.91 36.22
CA ILE A 852 -3.79 -1.76 37.31
C ILE A 852 -2.48 -2.40 36.89
N HIS A 853 -1.42 -2.17 37.67
CA HIS A 853 -0.05 -2.59 37.38
C HIS A 853 0.36 -3.68 38.38
N PRO A 854 0.41 -4.97 37.98
CA PRO A 854 0.48 -6.09 38.92
C PRO A 854 1.87 -6.33 39.55
N GLY A 855 2.89 -5.55 39.18
CA GLY A 855 4.25 -5.65 39.71
C GLY A 855 4.96 -6.97 39.35
N ILE A 856 6.18 -7.12 39.87
CA ILE A 856 6.96 -8.38 39.76
C ILE A 856 6.47 -9.36 40.85
N PRO A 857 6.33 -10.68 40.57
CA PRO A 857 6.02 -11.66 41.60
C PRO A 857 7.13 -11.76 42.67
N THR A 858 6.74 -11.59 43.93
CA THR A 858 7.60 -11.64 45.14
C THR A 858 7.66 -13.02 45.78
#